data_AF-A0A8J2MD85-F1
#
_entry.id   AF-A0A8J2MD85-F1
#
_cell.length_a   1.000
_cell.length_b   1.000
_cell.length_c   1.000
_cell.angle_alpha   90.00
_cell.angle_beta   90.00
_cell.angle_gamma   90.00
#
_symmetry.space_group_name_H-M   'P 1'
#
loop_
_entity.id
_entity.type
_entity.pdbx_description
1 polymer ?
#
loop_
_entity_poly.entity_id
_entity_poly.type
_entity_poly.pdbx_seq_one_letter_code
_entity_poly.pdbx_strand_id
1 'polypeptide(L)'
;MDDRFITLVIAQLDGIEGKTGFKTGNQDWGHVEVRPGAHMFWWLYYANPPSKSPFFNPFRKPLLIWLQGGPGAPSSAYGNFEEIGPLDVNLEKRNYSWVNDYNVLFIDSPVGTGFSYVDDDSKLPTDNQNISYDLIRFIKVFLEKIPSFQEVPTYILSESYGGKMATHFALYWSMVQKKGMIKSNLKGVGLGDSFISPVDIVVSYAPHLYFMGMVGYDCYGSIKDSANTVKNDIDSEKWTQAYKKFLNTIQVIRKCTNGIDFYNILEKTTPLRLSRSQYRSDSREQLKQSDFDQKLTTLMNGEVKKALGLNQPFYIRNNKIKTQLAKDYMKPVTDIVERILNETNLKVFVYNGQLDVVVPTVSTYMWVQKLNWSGAKAWKNSERSSLVIDNSIEGYVQGYKNFKMFWINRAGHMTPKDNYYAMNAILNLNLFLIMIWIVLVILLTPSSLYAMNIDEVGKKGFGPGKQDWGYVLVRPAAHMFWWLYYVNPPAMNSSIHFDVYTRPLIIWLQGGLGVSATSFGNFYELGPLDIDLKPRNYTWVSDYNILFIDNPVGTGFSFVDNNTAMAENNTQIAQDLLECIKSFLESVPKFKNVPTYIVAESYGGKIAVEFALLWFRAQSTTNITSKLKGIAIGDSPISFSKVVRSIPAYLLNMGLVDKTDFRKIKRFGDRIKTDVIRKEWADAYTNYKNMWNIIYDVTDNIDVYNILTPQNTSKESYCRYNFSHTQQQQQQKSINVSNIIQKLMENNVKKALNLSSTYNLMSSLVVVKLTNDFMKPVHHIVEKLLMETDLKIFVYTGQLDMVIPPSSTLAWMRKLKWKNALSWRTAPRFTLIINNVIEGFVKEFEKLKLFLIVRAGHLVSRDNPYALKAIIKDLTTDLPKD
;
A
#
# COMPACT_ATOMS: atom_id res chain seq x y z
N MET A 1 75.24 19.92 -19.56
CA MET A 1 75.29 18.50 -19.20
C MET A 1 76.03 18.40 -17.88
N ASP A 2 75.32 18.21 -16.77
CA ASP A 2 75.64 17.14 -15.82
C ASP A 2 74.52 16.97 -14.79
N ASP A 3 74.24 15.71 -14.48
CA ASP A 3 73.16 15.18 -13.65
C ASP A 3 73.36 15.46 -12.16
N ARG A 4 72.32 15.93 -11.45
CA ARG A 4 72.14 15.69 -9.99
C ARG A 4 70.66 15.73 -9.57
N PHE A 5 70.16 14.54 -9.19
CA PHE A 5 69.20 14.25 -8.12
C PHE A 5 67.83 14.95 -8.10
N ILE A 6 66.80 14.23 -8.57
CA ILE A 6 65.44 14.31 -7.99
C ILE A 6 65.15 12.96 -7.33
N THR A 7 65.30 12.92 -6.00
CA THR A 7 64.81 11.82 -5.16
C THR A 7 63.30 11.95 -5.07
N LEU A 8 62.57 11.12 -5.82
CA LEU A 8 61.12 10.98 -5.68
C LEU A 8 60.85 10.23 -4.37
N VAL A 9 60.43 10.94 -3.32
CA VAL A 9 59.85 10.31 -2.14
C VAL A 9 58.53 9.69 -2.56
N ILE A 10 58.54 8.39 -2.85
CA ILE A 10 57.32 7.58 -2.87
C ILE A 10 56.87 7.54 -1.41
N ALA A 11 55.95 8.43 -1.06
CA ALA A 11 55.17 8.29 0.16
C ALA A 11 54.47 6.94 0.06
N GLN A 12 54.91 6.01 0.90
CA GLN A 12 54.31 4.73 1.15
C GLN A 12 52.83 5.00 1.48
N LEU A 13 51.95 4.73 0.51
CA LEU A 13 50.53 4.63 0.74
C LEU A 13 50.36 3.37 1.58
N ASP A 14 50.51 3.51 2.90
CA ASP A 14 50.05 2.50 3.84
C ASP A 14 48.53 2.44 3.66
N GLY A 15 48.10 1.55 2.78
CA GLY A 15 46.74 1.10 2.71
C GLY A 15 46.41 0.52 4.07
N ILE A 16 45.58 1.21 4.85
CA ILE A 16 44.95 0.61 6.02
C ILE A 16 44.06 -0.52 5.48
N GLU A 17 44.62 -1.71 5.39
CA GLU A 17 43.88 -2.93 5.10
C GLU A 17 43.06 -3.25 6.35
N GLY A 18 41.74 -2.97 6.30
CA GLY A 18 40.83 -3.42 7.35
C GLY A 18 40.97 -4.93 7.57
N LYS A 19 40.62 -5.41 8.76
CA LYS A 19 40.79 -6.83 9.12
C LYS A 19 39.97 -7.72 8.19
N THR A 20 40.49 -8.91 7.92
CA THR A 20 39.72 -10.01 7.33
C THR A 20 38.71 -10.47 8.38
N GLY A 21 37.52 -9.89 8.34
CA GLY A 21 36.45 -10.13 9.31
C GLY A 21 35.56 -11.32 8.94
N PHE A 22 34.29 -11.24 9.33
CA PHE A 22 33.33 -12.30 9.06
C PHE A 22 32.95 -12.36 7.57
N LYS A 23 33.39 -13.43 6.88
CA LYS A 23 33.08 -13.84 5.49
C LYS A 23 33.45 -12.86 4.36
N THR A 24 33.01 -11.60 4.39
CA THR A 24 33.10 -10.70 3.21
C THR A 24 33.47 -9.26 3.57
N GLY A 25 34.27 -8.63 2.71
CA GLY A 25 34.63 -7.21 2.83
C GLY A 25 35.65 -6.92 3.92
N ASN A 26 36.25 -5.74 3.86
CA ASN A 26 37.15 -5.27 4.90
C ASN A 26 36.33 -4.76 6.09
N GLN A 27 36.73 -5.15 7.30
CA GLN A 27 35.96 -4.89 8.51
C GLN A 27 36.86 -4.45 9.66
N ASP A 28 36.28 -3.74 10.61
CA ASP A 28 36.88 -3.51 11.92
C ASP A 28 35.81 -3.58 13.00
N TRP A 29 36.19 -3.98 14.20
CA TRP A 29 35.27 -4.12 15.32
C TRP A 29 35.99 -3.97 16.66
N GLY A 30 35.22 -3.81 17.72
CA GLY A 30 35.72 -3.89 19.08
C GLY A 30 34.73 -3.36 20.11
N HIS A 31 35.24 -3.18 21.33
CA HIS A 31 34.52 -2.57 22.44
C HIS A 31 35.16 -1.25 22.84
N VAL A 32 34.33 -0.32 23.30
CA VAL A 32 34.74 0.90 23.99
C VAL A 32 34.12 0.90 25.38
N GLU A 33 34.94 1.04 26.42
CA GLU A 33 34.44 1.36 27.75
C GLU A 33 34.00 2.82 27.79
N VAL A 34 32.68 3.05 27.78
CA VAL A 34 32.08 4.39 27.69
C VAL A 34 31.85 5.00 29.07
N ARG A 35 31.76 4.15 30.09
CA ARG A 35 31.68 4.46 31.53
C ARG A 35 32.32 3.28 32.29
N PRO A 36 32.79 3.48 33.52
CA PRO A 36 33.35 2.38 34.32
C PRO A 36 32.45 1.14 34.36
N GLY A 37 32.90 0.06 33.73
CA GLY A 37 32.18 -1.22 33.59
C GLY A 37 30.93 -1.20 32.72
N ALA A 38 30.89 -0.34 31.72
CA ALA A 38 29.86 -0.28 30.69
C ALA A 38 30.54 -0.17 29.32
N HIS A 39 30.34 -1.18 28.48
CA HIS A 39 31.12 -1.45 27.29
C HIS A 39 30.24 -1.51 26.05
N MET A 40 30.49 -0.63 25.08
CA MET A 40 29.76 -0.59 23.81
C MET A 40 30.51 -1.32 22.70
N PHE A 41 29.85 -2.27 22.05
CA PHE A 41 30.32 -2.95 20.86
C PHE A 41 29.99 -2.15 19.59
N TRP A 42 30.93 -2.21 18.63
CA TRP A 42 30.77 -1.63 17.31
C TRP A 42 31.36 -2.54 16.23
N TRP A 43 30.77 -2.47 15.04
CA TRP A 43 31.19 -3.21 13.87
C TRP A 43 31.14 -2.33 12.63
N LEU A 44 32.31 -2.03 12.08
CA LEU A 44 32.52 -1.25 10.87
C LEU A 44 32.69 -2.18 9.67
N TYR A 45 31.96 -1.88 8.60
CA TYR A 45 32.22 -2.35 7.25
C TYR A 45 32.73 -1.19 6.40
N TYR A 46 33.88 -1.39 5.76
CA TYR A 46 34.38 -0.43 4.77
C TYR A 46 33.60 -0.57 3.47
N ALA A 47 33.37 0.54 2.78
CA ALA A 47 32.70 0.54 1.48
C ALA A 47 33.40 -0.43 0.50
N ASN A 48 32.65 -1.17 -0.30
CA ASN A 48 33.22 -2.09 -1.28
C ASN A 48 33.82 -1.31 -2.46
N PRO A 49 34.98 -1.76 -3.00
CA PRO A 49 35.53 -1.16 -4.21
C PRO A 49 34.59 -1.43 -5.40
N PRO A 50 34.18 -0.41 -6.18
CA PRO A 50 33.52 -0.64 -7.46
C PRO A 50 34.52 -1.32 -8.40
N SER A 51 34.17 -2.53 -8.87
CA SER A 51 34.88 -3.27 -9.93
C SER A 51 36.41 -3.25 -9.85
N LYS A 52 37.02 -4.09 -8.98
CA LYS A 52 38.48 -4.34 -8.85
C LYS A 52 39.39 -3.10 -9.01
N SER A 53 38.93 -1.90 -8.65
CA SER A 53 39.71 -0.67 -8.85
C SER A 53 40.86 -0.63 -7.86
N PRO A 54 42.13 -0.62 -8.31
CA PRO A 54 43.29 -0.56 -7.43
C PRO A 54 43.46 0.81 -6.74
N PHE A 55 42.66 1.81 -7.14
CA PHE A 55 42.71 3.18 -6.60
C PHE A 55 41.54 3.51 -5.66
N PHE A 56 40.78 2.51 -5.23
CA PHE A 56 39.65 2.71 -4.34
C PHE A 56 40.12 3.07 -2.92
N ASN A 57 39.62 4.18 -2.39
CA ASN A 57 39.85 4.59 -1.01
C ASN A 57 38.50 4.70 -0.27
N PRO A 58 38.23 3.84 0.73
CA PRO A 58 36.97 3.86 1.47
C PRO A 58 36.75 5.16 2.24
N PHE A 59 37.80 5.89 2.63
CA PHE A 59 37.70 7.19 3.32
C PHE A 59 37.25 8.33 2.38
N ARG A 60 37.07 8.08 1.08
CA ARG A 60 36.37 9.01 0.17
C ARG A 60 34.86 8.77 0.14
N LYS A 61 34.37 7.70 0.77
CA LYS A 61 32.95 7.39 0.91
C LYS A 61 32.44 7.87 2.27
N PRO A 62 31.19 8.35 2.36
CA PRO A 62 30.59 8.73 3.63
C PRO A 62 30.58 7.58 4.65
N LEU A 63 30.57 7.94 5.93
CA LEU A 63 30.34 7.02 7.03
C LEU A 63 28.87 7.11 7.46
N LEU A 64 28.14 6.00 7.35
CA LEU A 64 26.78 5.85 7.85
C LEU A 64 26.82 5.08 9.16
N ILE A 65 26.41 5.72 10.24
CA ILE A 65 26.23 5.05 11.54
C ILE A 65 24.80 4.54 11.59
N TRP A 66 24.59 3.28 11.94
CA TRP A 66 23.26 2.69 12.08
C TRP A 66 22.89 2.46 13.56
N LEU A 67 21.82 3.12 14.01
CA LEU A 67 21.22 2.95 15.33
C LEU A 67 19.85 2.29 15.21
N GLN A 68 19.83 0.99 15.47
CA GLN A 68 18.62 0.20 15.60
C GLN A 68 17.84 0.60 16.88
N GLY A 69 16.55 0.28 16.94
CA GLY A 69 15.65 0.65 18.02
C GLY A 69 15.38 -0.44 19.05
N GLY A 70 14.10 -0.74 19.29
CA GLY A 70 13.64 -1.67 20.33
C GLY A 70 12.92 -0.99 21.51
N PRO A 71 13.60 -0.23 22.41
CA PRO A 71 15.06 -0.15 22.58
C PRO A 71 15.67 -1.52 22.92
N GLY A 72 16.97 -1.66 22.67
CA GLY A 72 17.72 -2.87 22.97
C GLY A 72 17.70 -3.93 21.87
N ALA A 73 17.39 -3.54 20.63
CA ALA A 73 17.58 -4.38 19.46
C ALA A 73 18.97 -4.08 18.84
N PRO A 74 19.84 -5.08 18.63
CA PRO A 74 21.21 -4.85 18.22
C PRO A 74 21.34 -4.49 16.73
N SER A 75 21.98 -3.35 16.44
CA SER A 75 22.36 -2.94 15.09
C SER A 75 23.26 -3.96 14.41
N SER A 76 24.16 -4.60 15.17
CA SER A 76 25.07 -5.62 14.66
C SER A 76 24.37 -6.90 14.17
N ALA A 77 23.09 -7.09 14.52
CA ALA A 77 22.29 -8.24 14.10
C ALA A 77 21.14 -7.85 13.16
N TYR A 78 20.14 -7.08 13.63
CA TYR A 78 18.99 -6.72 12.79
C TYR A 78 19.44 -5.83 11.62
N GLY A 79 20.10 -4.71 11.92
CA GLY A 79 20.62 -3.81 10.89
C GLY A 79 21.56 -4.52 9.90
N ASN A 80 22.44 -5.39 10.40
CA ASN A 80 23.43 -6.07 9.57
C ASN A 80 22.82 -7.23 8.75
N PHE A 81 22.13 -8.17 9.38
CA PHE A 81 21.70 -9.43 8.75
C PHE A 81 20.23 -9.47 8.35
N GLU A 82 19.40 -8.51 8.77
CA GLU A 82 18.01 -8.38 8.32
C GLU A 82 17.81 -7.28 7.27
N GLU A 83 18.60 -6.21 7.32
CA GLU A 83 18.30 -4.99 6.58
C GLU A 83 19.38 -4.59 5.55
N ILE A 84 20.48 -3.99 6.01
CA ILE A 84 21.37 -3.16 5.17
C ILE A 84 22.80 -3.70 5.03
N GLY A 85 23.18 -4.71 5.81
CA GLY A 85 24.51 -5.33 5.73
C GLY A 85 24.71 -6.16 4.46
N PRO A 86 25.87 -6.83 4.31
CA PRO A 86 26.22 -7.50 3.05
C PRO A 86 25.56 -8.87 2.87
N LEU A 87 25.20 -9.53 3.97
CA LEU A 87 24.63 -10.89 3.99
C LEU A 87 23.27 -10.90 4.69
N ASP A 88 22.43 -11.88 4.36
CA ASP A 88 21.22 -12.18 5.13
C ASP A 88 21.51 -13.10 6.34
N VAL A 89 20.48 -13.45 7.11
CA VAL A 89 20.60 -14.34 8.27
C VAL A 89 21.05 -15.77 7.89
N ASN A 90 20.81 -16.20 6.66
CA ASN A 90 21.25 -17.50 6.13
C ASN A 90 22.64 -17.40 5.49
N LEU A 91 23.28 -16.23 5.56
CA LEU A 91 24.62 -15.95 5.05
C LEU A 91 24.69 -15.93 3.52
N GLU A 92 23.55 -15.71 2.87
CA GLU A 92 23.44 -15.45 1.44
C GLU A 92 23.73 -13.97 1.16
N LYS A 93 24.36 -13.69 0.02
CA LYS A 93 24.67 -12.32 -0.38
C LYS A 93 23.38 -11.57 -0.72
N ARG A 94 23.23 -10.37 -0.17
CA ARG A 94 22.11 -9.50 -0.53
C ARG A 94 22.35 -8.87 -1.91
N ASN A 95 21.28 -8.82 -2.72
CA ASN A 95 21.29 -8.07 -3.97
C ASN A 95 21.58 -6.58 -3.73
N TYR A 96 21.17 -6.08 -2.56
CA TYR A 96 21.31 -4.69 -2.17
C TYR A 96 21.90 -4.60 -0.75
N SER A 97 23.00 -3.86 -0.61
CA SER A 97 23.65 -3.60 0.66
C SER A 97 24.21 -2.18 0.65
N TRP A 98 24.10 -1.47 1.77
CA TRP A 98 24.66 -0.11 1.88
C TRP A 98 26.19 -0.13 1.87
N VAL A 99 26.80 -1.25 2.23
CA VAL A 99 28.26 -1.46 2.19
C VAL A 99 28.80 -1.37 0.75
N ASN A 100 27.95 -1.49 -0.27
CA ASN A 100 28.40 -1.32 -1.66
C ASN A 100 28.84 0.12 -1.96
N ASP A 101 28.24 1.12 -1.30
CA ASP A 101 28.43 2.53 -1.64
C ASP A 101 28.97 3.37 -0.48
N TYR A 102 28.84 2.88 0.75
CA TYR A 102 29.15 3.63 1.97
C TYR A 102 29.93 2.78 2.99
N ASN A 103 30.70 3.46 3.85
CA ASN A 103 31.17 2.81 5.07
C ASN A 103 29.98 2.72 6.03
N VAL A 104 29.78 1.58 6.67
CA VAL A 104 28.64 1.36 7.57
C VAL A 104 29.14 0.94 8.94
N LEU A 105 28.81 1.72 9.97
CA LEU A 105 29.15 1.46 11.37
C LEU A 105 27.91 1.08 12.16
N PHE A 106 27.80 -0.20 12.49
CA PHE A 106 26.77 -0.71 13.40
C PHE A 106 27.22 -0.52 14.84
N ILE A 107 26.38 0.11 15.67
CA ILE A 107 26.63 0.29 17.10
C ILE A 107 25.51 -0.38 17.87
N ASP A 108 25.87 -1.35 18.72
CA ASP A 108 24.89 -1.96 19.61
C ASP A 108 24.60 -1.01 20.78
N SER A 109 23.47 -0.30 20.71
CA SER A 109 23.10 0.75 21.64
C SER A 109 21.67 0.56 22.15
N PRO A 110 21.39 0.82 23.44
CA PRO A 110 22.31 1.24 24.50
C PRO A 110 23.22 0.09 25.02
N VAL A 111 24.12 0.39 25.96
CA VAL A 111 24.86 -0.67 26.69
C VAL A 111 23.91 -1.73 27.27
N GLY A 112 24.30 -3.00 27.19
CA GLY A 112 23.45 -4.15 27.48
C GLY A 112 22.72 -4.75 26.26
N THR A 113 22.86 -4.14 25.08
CA THR A 113 22.27 -4.58 23.81
C THR A 113 23.25 -5.42 23.01
N GLY A 114 22.84 -6.57 22.44
CA GLY A 114 23.69 -7.36 21.56
C GLY A 114 24.99 -7.80 22.23
N PHE A 115 26.12 -7.37 21.68
CA PHE A 115 27.45 -7.57 22.26
C PHE A 115 27.91 -6.45 23.20
N SER A 116 27.16 -5.35 23.31
CA SER A 116 27.38 -4.33 24.33
C SER A 116 26.88 -4.82 25.68
N TYR A 117 27.70 -4.66 26.73
CA TYR A 117 27.40 -5.22 28.05
C TYR A 117 27.75 -4.24 29.17
N VAL A 118 27.25 -4.56 30.37
CA VAL A 118 27.59 -3.89 31.62
C VAL A 118 28.03 -4.95 32.62
N ASP A 119 28.97 -4.59 33.49
CA ASP A 119 29.43 -5.49 34.55
C ASP A 119 28.34 -5.70 35.62
N ASP A 120 27.43 -4.74 35.74
CA ASP A 120 26.31 -4.75 36.70
C ASP A 120 25.07 -4.07 36.11
N ASP A 121 23.87 -4.63 36.34
CA ASP A 121 22.62 -4.13 35.77
C ASP A 121 22.26 -2.70 36.23
N SER A 122 22.74 -2.24 37.38
CA SER A 122 22.56 -0.84 37.82
C SER A 122 23.23 0.16 36.87
N LYS A 123 24.11 -0.33 36.00
CA LYS A 123 24.77 0.45 34.97
C LYS A 123 23.98 0.50 33.65
N LEU A 124 22.78 -0.05 33.56
CA LEU A 124 21.93 0.18 32.40
C LEU A 124 21.39 1.63 32.40
N PRO A 125 21.34 2.31 31.23
CA PRO A 125 20.91 3.70 31.17
C PRO A 125 19.40 3.83 31.42
N THR A 126 19.01 4.95 32.03
CA THR A 126 17.64 5.24 32.48
C THR A 126 16.87 6.19 31.56
N ASP A 127 17.56 6.84 30.63
CA ASP A 127 17.01 7.86 29.74
C ASP A 127 17.90 8.04 28.50
N ASN A 128 17.35 8.70 27.48
CA ASN A 128 18.06 8.96 26.22
C ASN A 128 19.27 9.90 26.37
N GLN A 129 19.29 10.74 27.41
CA GLN A 129 20.42 11.65 27.66
C GLN A 129 21.67 10.86 28.08
N ASN A 130 21.55 9.93 29.03
CA ASN A 130 22.64 9.04 29.42
C ASN A 130 23.14 8.19 28.24
N ILE A 131 22.22 7.65 27.42
CA ILE A 131 22.59 6.91 26.19
C ILE A 131 23.42 7.79 25.25
N SER A 132 23.05 9.05 25.09
CA SER A 132 23.78 9.97 24.22
C SER A 132 25.18 10.31 24.75
N TYR A 133 25.38 10.38 26.07
CA TYR A 133 26.71 10.58 26.65
C TYR A 133 27.64 9.39 26.38
N ASP A 134 27.10 8.18 26.48
CA ASP A 134 27.82 6.96 26.13
C ASP A 134 28.23 6.96 24.65
N LEU A 135 27.30 7.31 23.75
CA LEU A 135 27.57 7.44 22.30
C LEU A 135 28.61 8.53 21.98
N ILE A 136 28.61 9.65 22.71
CA ILE A 136 29.62 10.72 22.55
C ILE A 136 31.00 10.25 23.02
N ARG A 137 31.08 9.50 24.13
CA ARG A 137 32.34 8.91 24.56
C ARG A 137 32.82 7.87 23.55
N PHE A 138 31.92 7.03 23.07
CA PHE A 138 32.20 6.04 22.04
C PHE A 138 32.81 6.68 20.79
N ILE A 139 32.16 7.69 20.22
CA ILE A 139 32.60 8.24 18.93
C ILE A 139 33.95 8.97 19.02
N LYS A 140 34.25 9.60 20.17
CA LYS A 140 35.57 10.17 20.43
C LYS A 140 36.65 9.09 20.34
N VAL A 141 36.47 7.98 21.06
CA VAL A 141 37.43 6.87 21.08
C VAL A 141 37.52 6.20 19.70
N PHE A 142 36.40 6.03 19.00
CA PHE A 142 36.39 5.48 17.63
C PHE A 142 37.21 6.34 16.65
N LEU A 143 37.02 7.66 16.67
CA LEU A 143 37.75 8.59 15.81
C LEU A 143 39.21 8.79 16.21
N GLU A 144 39.57 8.56 17.47
CA GLU A 144 40.98 8.46 17.91
C GLU A 144 41.62 7.16 17.41
N LYS A 145 40.87 6.06 17.43
CA LYS A 145 41.34 4.75 16.97
C LYS A 145 41.50 4.65 15.45
N ILE A 146 40.62 5.31 14.68
CA ILE A 146 40.69 5.35 13.21
C ILE A 146 40.65 6.81 12.74
N PRO A 147 41.76 7.57 12.87
CA PRO A 147 41.82 9.00 12.60
C PRO A 147 41.37 9.42 11.19
N SER A 148 41.52 8.54 10.20
CA SER A 148 41.08 8.78 8.83
C SER A 148 39.58 9.13 8.73
N PHE A 149 38.73 8.68 9.66
CA PHE A 149 37.31 9.03 9.69
C PHE A 149 37.01 10.42 10.26
N GLN A 150 37.99 11.11 10.86
CA GLN A 150 37.78 12.46 11.42
C GLN A 150 37.34 13.48 10.35
N GLU A 151 37.82 13.30 9.11
CA GLU A 151 37.49 14.17 7.97
C GLU A 151 36.35 13.60 7.10
N VAL A 152 35.92 12.36 7.33
CA VAL A 152 34.91 11.68 6.51
C VAL A 152 33.52 12.25 6.82
N PRO A 153 32.76 12.71 5.80
CA PRO A 153 31.35 13.10 5.99
C PRO A 153 30.57 11.97 6.67
N THR A 154 30.09 12.24 7.88
CA THR A 154 29.44 11.23 8.72
C THR A 154 27.97 11.56 8.92
N TYR A 155 27.12 10.54 8.87
CA TYR A 155 25.68 10.64 9.05
C TYR A 155 25.20 9.59 10.04
N ILE A 156 24.34 9.99 10.98
CA ILE A 156 23.67 9.08 11.91
C ILE A 156 22.34 8.69 11.30
N LEU A 157 22.15 7.43 10.93
CA LEU A 157 20.87 6.89 10.51
C LEU A 157 20.33 5.97 11.59
N SER A 158 19.00 5.91 11.67
CA SER A 158 18.34 5.23 12.77
C SER A 158 16.97 4.77 12.37
N GLU A 159 16.44 3.82 13.14
CA GLU A 159 15.05 3.47 13.05
C GLU A 159 14.35 3.32 14.39
N SER A 160 13.02 3.43 14.40
CA SER A 160 12.21 3.07 15.56
C SER A 160 12.59 3.90 16.80
N TYR A 161 12.76 3.25 17.97
CA TYR A 161 13.30 3.88 19.17
C TYR A 161 14.73 4.44 18.96
N GLY A 162 15.49 3.90 18.01
CA GLY A 162 16.81 4.40 17.62
C GLY A 162 16.77 5.86 17.18
N GLY A 163 15.63 6.32 16.64
CA GLY A 163 15.40 7.73 16.35
C GLY A 163 15.55 8.65 17.56
N LYS A 164 15.11 8.21 18.76
CA LYS A 164 15.29 8.99 20.00
C LYS A 164 16.76 9.06 20.42
N MET A 165 17.49 7.96 20.25
CA MET A 165 18.92 7.91 20.56
C MET A 165 19.70 8.80 19.57
N ALA A 166 19.36 8.72 18.28
CA ALA A 166 19.99 9.47 17.21
C ALA A 166 19.79 10.98 17.34
N THR A 167 18.60 11.45 17.74
CA THR A 167 18.36 12.89 17.93
C THR A 167 19.23 13.47 19.04
N HIS A 168 19.24 12.86 20.23
CA HIS A 168 20.12 13.32 21.31
C HIS A 168 21.60 13.24 20.91
N PHE A 169 22.02 12.13 20.31
CA PHE A 169 23.40 11.92 19.89
C PHE A 169 23.87 12.97 18.86
N ALA A 170 23.07 13.23 17.82
CA ALA A 170 23.39 14.22 16.80
C ALA A 170 23.52 15.63 17.38
N LEU A 171 22.62 16.02 18.29
CA LEU A 171 22.65 17.34 18.92
C LEU A 171 23.92 17.52 19.75
N TYR A 172 24.21 16.59 20.67
CA TYR A 172 25.39 16.70 21.52
C TYR A 172 26.68 16.59 20.72
N TRP A 173 26.74 15.75 19.68
CA TRP A 173 27.92 15.65 18.82
C TRP A 173 28.16 16.97 18.09
N SER A 174 27.12 17.56 17.48
CA SER A 174 27.26 18.88 16.85
C SER A 174 27.78 19.94 17.82
N MET A 175 27.37 19.91 19.09
CA MET A 175 27.86 20.85 20.11
C MET A 175 29.33 20.65 20.44
N VAL A 176 29.78 19.41 20.68
CA VAL A 176 31.19 19.15 20.99
C VAL A 176 32.10 19.37 19.77
N GLN A 177 31.61 19.10 18.56
CA GLN A 177 32.30 19.41 17.30
C GLN A 177 32.47 20.92 17.13
N LYS A 178 31.41 21.70 17.32
CA LYS A 178 31.45 23.17 17.23
C LYS A 178 32.40 23.80 18.26
N LYS A 179 32.55 23.19 19.44
CA LYS A 179 33.48 23.62 20.50
C LYS A 179 34.92 23.16 20.27
N GLY A 180 35.22 22.40 19.21
CA GLY A 180 36.55 21.84 18.96
C GLY A 180 36.97 20.75 19.95
N MET A 181 36.02 20.19 20.71
CA MET A 181 36.29 19.11 21.69
C MET A 181 36.38 17.71 21.06
N ILE A 182 36.07 17.61 19.78
CA ILE A 182 36.24 16.43 18.94
C ILE A 182 36.55 16.90 17.52
N LYS A 183 37.57 16.33 16.90
CA LYS A 183 37.84 16.53 15.48
C LYS A 183 36.99 15.54 14.68
N SER A 184 35.94 16.02 14.03
CA SER A 184 34.97 15.19 13.33
C SER A 184 34.25 15.96 12.22
N ASN A 185 33.57 15.22 11.35
CA ASN A 185 32.83 15.77 10.22
C ASN A 185 31.37 15.27 10.17
N LEU A 186 30.61 15.45 11.26
CA LEU A 186 29.18 15.14 11.29
C LEU A 186 28.40 16.09 10.36
N LYS A 187 27.61 15.51 9.45
CA LYS A 187 26.85 16.25 8.42
C LYS A 187 25.34 16.15 8.56
N GLY A 188 24.81 15.10 9.20
CA GLY A 188 23.37 14.97 9.35
C GLY A 188 22.88 13.78 10.15
N VAL A 189 21.57 13.75 10.35
CA VAL A 189 20.83 12.70 11.02
C VAL A 189 19.60 12.29 10.18
N GLY A 190 19.45 10.98 9.99
CA GLY A 190 18.34 10.31 9.35
C GLY A 190 17.46 9.61 10.39
N LEU A 191 16.17 9.90 10.38
CA LEU A 191 15.18 9.38 11.34
C LEU A 191 14.16 8.51 10.60
N GLY A 192 14.39 7.19 10.58
CA GLY A 192 13.53 6.20 9.93
C GLY A 192 12.44 5.68 10.85
N ASP A 193 11.17 5.80 10.48
CA ASP A 193 10.05 5.19 11.22
C ASP A 193 10.17 5.45 12.74
N SER A 194 10.62 6.66 13.08
CA SER A 194 11.21 6.95 14.38
C SER A 194 10.15 7.24 15.44
N PHE A 195 10.29 6.62 16.62
CA PHE A 195 9.37 6.79 17.75
C PHE A 195 9.60 8.14 18.48
N ILE A 196 9.35 9.26 17.80
CA ILE A 196 9.70 10.62 18.27
C ILE A 196 8.61 11.27 19.15
N SER A 197 7.34 11.16 18.73
CA SER A 197 6.19 11.73 19.44
C SER A 197 5.20 10.63 19.80
N PRO A 198 5.35 9.98 20.97
CA PRO A 198 4.50 8.86 21.37
C PRO A 198 3.01 9.23 21.43
N VAL A 199 2.69 10.48 21.81
CA VAL A 199 1.31 10.98 21.82
C VAL A 199 0.70 11.03 20.42
N ASP A 200 1.45 11.48 19.42
CA ASP A 200 0.98 11.54 18.03
C ASP A 200 0.85 10.15 17.41
N ILE A 201 1.74 9.23 17.81
CA ILE A 201 1.69 7.82 17.41
C ILE A 201 0.41 7.17 17.91
N VAL A 202 0.14 7.18 19.22
CA VAL A 202 -0.99 6.42 19.77
C VAL A 202 -2.35 6.93 19.28
N VAL A 203 -2.53 8.25 19.15
CA VAL A 203 -3.80 8.81 18.67
C VAL A 203 -4.04 8.54 17.18
N SER A 204 -2.99 8.18 16.43
CA SER A 204 -3.09 7.90 15.00
C SER A 204 -3.49 6.46 14.67
N TYR A 205 -3.36 5.50 15.60
CA TYR A 205 -3.62 4.09 15.31
C TYR A 205 -5.03 3.82 14.76
N ALA A 206 -6.05 4.35 15.43
CA ALA A 206 -7.43 4.16 15.01
C ALA A 206 -7.69 4.72 13.60
N PRO A 207 -7.42 6.01 13.30
CA PRO A 207 -7.63 6.54 11.95
C PRO A 207 -6.77 5.86 10.90
N HIS A 208 -5.48 5.64 11.16
CA HIS A 208 -4.58 5.01 10.19
C HIS A 208 -5.09 3.62 9.77
N LEU A 209 -5.32 2.72 10.73
CA LEU A 209 -5.80 1.37 10.45
C LEU A 209 -7.19 1.35 9.78
N TYR A 210 -8.07 2.30 10.11
CA TYR A 210 -9.39 2.38 9.48
C TYR A 210 -9.31 2.84 8.02
N PHE A 211 -8.49 3.86 7.73
CA PHE A 211 -8.35 4.38 6.38
C PHE A 211 -7.51 3.48 5.47
N MET A 212 -6.63 2.65 6.03
CA MET A 212 -5.96 1.56 5.30
C MET A 212 -6.86 0.33 5.10
N GLY A 213 -8.08 0.32 5.64
CA GLY A 213 -9.02 -0.80 5.51
C GLY A 213 -8.81 -1.95 6.50
N MET A 214 -7.82 -1.87 7.39
CA MET A 214 -7.45 -2.95 8.32
C MET A 214 -8.52 -3.22 9.39
N VAL A 215 -9.26 -2.20 9.84
CA VAL A 215 -10.24 -2.32 10.92
C VAL A 215 -11.61 -1.76 10.58
N GLY A 216 -12.65 -2.30 11.24
CA GLY A 216 -14.00 -1.79 11.17
C GLY A 216 -14.26 -0.66 12.16
N TYR A 217 -15.47 -0.10 12.15
CA TYR A 217 -15.83 1.03 12.99
C TYR A 217 -15.78 0.71 14.50
N ASP A 218 -16.19 -0.48 14.91
CA ASP A 218 -16.19 -0.85 16.33
C ASP A 218 -14.75 -0.97 16.85
N CYS A 219 -13.88 -1.59 16.05
CA CYS A 219 -12.45 -1.65 16.32
C CYS A 219 -11.77 -0.27 16.28
N TYR A 220 -12.16 0.61 15.36
CA TYR A 220 -11.74 2.01 15.39
C TYR A 220 -12.08 2.65 16.75
N GLY A 221 -13.29 2.44 17.26
CA GLY A 221 -13.72 2.92 18.57
C GLY A 221 -12.85 2.36 19.71
N SER A 222 -12.71 1.04 19.79
CA SER A 222 -11.93 0.38 20.85
C SER A 222 -10.45 0.81 20.85
N ILE A 223 -9.83 0.91 19.66
CA ILE A 223 -8.45 1.38 19.54
C ILE A 223 -8.34 2.85 19.96
N LYS A 224 -9.27 3.70 19.52
CA LYS A 224 -9.29 5.12 19.86
C LYS A 224 -9.44 5.33 21.37
N ASP A 225 -10.34 4.60 22.01
CA ASP A 225 -10.58 4.71 23.46
C ASP A 225 -9.34 4.27 24.24
N SER A 226 -8.73 3.14 23.86
CA SER A 226 -7.46 2.68 24.45
C SER A 226 -6.35 3.72 24.28
N ALA A 227 -6.18 4.27 23.06
CA ALA A 227 -5.20 5.31 22.77
C ALA A 227 -5.41 6.60 23.58
N ASN A 228 -6.67 7.01 23.79
CA ASN A 228 -6.98 8.19 24.61
C ASN A 228 -6.56 8.00 26.08
N THR A 229 -6.64 6.78 26.62
CA THR A 229 -6.13 6.53 27.98
C THR A 229 -4.61 6.69 28.08
N VAL A 230 -3.87 6.32 27.04
CA VAL A 230 -2.42 6.54 26.95
C VAL A 230 -2.11 8.02 26.82
N LYS A 231 -2.83 8.73 25.94
CA LYS A 231 -2.71 10.19 25.78
C LYS A 231 -2.90 10.92 27.10
N ASN A 232 -3.95 10.62 27.86
CA ASN A 232 -4.22 11.28 29.13
C ASN A 232 -3.09 11.07 30.16
N ASP A 233 -2.47 9.89 30.18
CA ASP A 233 -1.32 9.63 31.04
C ASP A 233 -0.07 10.37 30.57
N ILE A 234 0.17 10.50 29.25
CA ILE A 234 1.24 11.32 28.69
C ILE A 234 1.05 12.79 29.07
N ASP A 235 -0.15 13.34 28.85
CA ASP A 235 -0.48 14.73 29.16
C ASP A 235 -0.36 15.05 30.66
N SER A 236 -0.53 14.03 31.51
CA SER A 236 -0.37 14.12 32.97
C SER A 236 1.03 13.70 33.45
N GLU A 237 1.98 13.50 32.54
CA GLU A 237 3.36 13.06 32.80
C GLU A 237 3.49 11.74 33.60
N LYS A 238 2.47 10.88 33.53
CA LYS A 238 2.44 9.55 34.17
C LYS A 238 3.13 8.51 33.27
N TRP A 239 4.41 8.74 32.96
CA TRP A 239 5.16 8.02 31.92
C TRP A 239 5.12 6.49 32.01
N THR A 240 5.33 5.94 33.20
CA THR A 240 5.30 4.47 33.40
C THR A 240 3.89 3.89 33.20
N GLN A 241 2.84 4.63 33.58
CA GLN A 241 1.46 4.20 33.36
C GLN A 241 1.10 4.28 31.87
N ALA A 242 1.51 5.37 31.20
CA ALA A 242 1.39 5.51 29.76
C ALA A 242 2.04 4.34 29.02
N TYR A 243 3.26 3.92 29.41
CA TYR A 243 3.94 2.79 28.79
C TYR A 243 3.16 1.47 28.98
N LYS A 244 2.65 1.20 30.19
CA LYS A 244 1.82 0.01 30.44
C LYS A 244 0.54 0.00 29.59
N LYS A 245 -0.17 1.14 29.52
CA LYS A 245 -1.40 1.27 28.72
C LYS A 245 -1.13 1.25 27.21
N PHE A 246 0.05 1.71 26.78
CA PHE A 246 0.52 1.59 25.40
C PHE A 246 0.62 0.12 24.99
N LEU A 247 1.23 -0.74 25.82
CA LEU A 247 1.29 -2.19 25.56
C LEU A 247 -0.11 -2.82 25.45
N ASN A 248 -1.07 -2.38 26.28
CA ASN A 248 -2.46 -2.83 26.16
C ASN A 248 -3.10 -2.40 24.84
N THR A 249 -2.80 -1.19 24.37
CA THR A 249 -3.31 -0.68 23.08
C THR A 249 -2.85 -1.54 21.90
N ILE A 250 -1.59 -2.03 21.93
CA ILE A 250 -1.08 -2.98 20.93
C ILE A 250 -1.91 -4.28 20.93
N GLN A 251 -2.30 -4.78 22.11
CA GLN A 251 -3.14 -5.98 22.20
C GLN A 251 -4.56 -5.76 21.66
N VAL A 252 -5.14 -4.58 21.90
CA VAL A 252 -6.42 -4.19 21.29
C VAL A 252 -6.32 -4.19 19.77
N ILE A 253 -5.24 -3.62 19.21
CA ILE A 253 -5.01 -3.60 17.77
C ILE A 253 -4.89 -5.02 17.21
N ARG A 254 -4.03 -5.87 17.79
CA ARG A 254 -3.83 -7.27 17.35
C ARG A 254 -5.13 -8.07 17.33
N LYS A 255 -5.98 -7.90 18.34
CA LYS A 255 -7.30 -8.52 18.39
C LYS A 255 -8.19 -8.01 17.25
N CYS A 256 -8.18 -6.70 17.03
CA CYS A 256 -9.02 -6.04 16.03
C CYS A 256 -8.63 -6.31 14.57
N THR A 257 -7.36 -6.62 14.32
CA THR A 257 -6.81 -6.89 12.99
C THR A 257 -6.67 -8.38 12.69
N ASN A 258 -7.03 -9.26 13.63
CA ASN A 258 -6.83 -10.70 13.54
C ASN A 258 -5.35 -11.10 13.35
N GLY A 259 -4.46 -10.38 14.04
CA GLY A 259 -3.04 -10.74 14.16
C GLY A 259 -2.14 -10.36 12.96
N ILE A 260 -2.42 -9.24 12.28
CA ILE A 260 -1.44 -8.64 11.35
C ILE A 260 -0.12 -8.37 12.07
N ASP A 261 0.98 -8.39 11.32
CA ASP A 261 2.25 -7.92 11.84
C ASP A 261 2.19 -6.41 12.13
N PHE A 262 2.77 -6.02 13.26
CA PHE A 262 2.76 -4.63 13.71
C PHE A 262 3.84 -3.80 12.98
N TYR A 263 4.85 -4.46 12.41
CA TYR A 263 5.90 -3.86 11.61
C TYR A 263 5.53 -3.74 10.13
N ASN A 264 4.61 -4.57 9.62
CA ASN A 264 4.11 -4.47 8.24
C ASN A 264 2.69 -5.05 8.13
N ILE A 265 1.71 -4.21 7.76
CA ILE A 265 0.30 -4.65 7.66
C ILE A 265 0.02 -5.78 6.65
N LEU A 266 0.95 -6.03 5.72
CA LEU A 266 0.81 -7.09 4.71
C LEU A 266 1.32 -8.45 5.19
N GLU A 267 1.93 -8.50 6.37
CA GLU A 267 2.43 -9.73 6.98
C GLU A 267 1.53 -10.19 8.13
N LYS A 268 1.63 -11.48 8.49
CA LYS A 268 0.94 -12.04 9.65
C LYS A 268 1.95 -12.38 10.72
N THR A 269 1.64 -12.04 11.97
CA THR A 269 2.37 -12.64 13.08
C THR A 269 2.17 -14.15 13.05
N THR A 270 3.27 -14.92 13.11
CA THR A 270 3.18 -16.36 13.31
C THR A 270 2.33 -16.58 14.56
N PRO A 271 1.23 -17.35 14.51
CA PRO A 271 0.40 -17.53 15.68
C PRO A 271 1.24 -18.26 16.73
N LEU A 272 1.76 -17.50 17.70
CA LEU A 272 1.97 -18.04 19.03
C LEU A 272 0.63 -18.68 19.37
N ARG A 273 0.62 -20.01 19.50
CA ARG A 273 -0.56 -20.78 19.92
C ARG A 273 -1.21 -20.06 21.08
N LEU A 274 -2.23 -19.26 20.80
CA LEU A 274 -3.09 -18.68 21.81
C LEU A 274 -3.96 -19.84 22.29
N SER A 275 -3.38 -20.63 23.19
CA SER A 275 -4.16 -21.50 24.05
C SER A 275 -5.22 -20.61 24.69
N ARG A 276 -6.49 -20.98 24.51
CA ARG A 276 -7.70 -20.32 25.01
C ARG A 276 -7.77 -20.22 26.55
N SER A 277 -6.69 -20.55 27.27
CA SER A 277 -6.64 -20.68 28.72
C SER A 277 -5.72 -19.70 29.49
N GLN A 278 -5.04 -18.74 28.84
CA GLN A 278 -4.14 -17.80 29.55
C GLN A 278 -4.68 -16.36 29.65
N TYR A 279 -6.00 -16.23 29.89
CA TYR A 279 -6.64 -14.97 30.31
C TYR A 279 -6.55 -14.74 31.83
N ARG A 280 -5.39 -15.02 32.45
CA ARG A 280 -5.14 -14.64 33.83
C ARG A 280 -3.92 -13.73 33.92
N SER A 281 -4.18 -12.55 34.48
CA SER A 281 -3.22 -11.63 35.05
C SER A 281 -2.21 -12.39 35.91
N ASP A 282 -0.95 -12.43 35.50
CA ASP A 282 0.14 -11.85 36.28
C ASP A 282 1.45 -11.93 35.49
N SER A 283 2.35 -11.02 35.83
CA SER A 283 3.78 -11.00 35.52
C SER A 283 4.43 -12.27 34.89
N ARG A 284 5.22 -12.04 33.82
CA ARG A 284 6.11 -12.97 33.06
C ARG A 284 5.60 -13.45 31.70
N GLU A 285 5.27 -12.53 30.79
CA GLU A 285 5.42 -12.82 29.35
C GLU A 285 6.92 -12.75 29.00
N GLN A 286 7.64 -13.87 29.11
CA GLN A 286 8.76 -14.10 28.19
C GLN A 286 8.13 -14.30 26.81
N LEU A 287 8.01 -13.22 26.03
CA LEU A 287 7.70 -13.31 24.61
C LEU A 287 8.66 -14.32 24.00
N LYS A 288 8.17 -15.50 23.60
CA LYS A 288 8.99 -16.50 22.92
C LYS A 288 9.68 -15.82 21.74
N GLN A 289 10.99 -15.96 21.65
CA GLN A 289 11.77 -15.49 20.50
C GLN A 289 11.17 -16.06 19.22
N SER A 290 10.97 -15.22 18.20
CA SER A 290 10.55 -15.70 16.88
C SER A 290 11.58 -16.67 16.30
N ASP A 291 11.19 -17.49 15.33
CA ASP A 291 12.14 -18.37 14.63
C ASP A 291 13.30 -17.56 14.02
N PHE A 292 13.02 -16.34 13.57
CA PHE A 292 14.02 -15.41 13.09
C PHE A 292 14.98 -14.91 14.20
N ASP A 293 14.44 -14.52 15.36
CA ASP A 293 15.26 -14.12 16.52
C ASP A 293 16.18 -15.27 16.99
N GLN A 294 15.70 -16.51 16.91
CA GLN A 294 16.48 -17.70 17.24
C GLN A 294 17.60 -17.94 16.22
N LYS A 295 17.32 -17.78 14.91
CA LYS A 295 18.34 -17.85 13.86
C LYS A 295 19.43 -16.79 14.07
N LEU A 296 19.05 -15.53 14.31
CA LEU A 296 20.01 -14.47 14.62
C LEU A 296 20.80 -14.78 15.89
N THR A 297 20.15 -15.24 16.96
CA THR A 297 20.83 -15.60 18.21
C THR A 297 21.87 -16.69 17.99
N THR A 298 21.53 -17.70 17.18
CA THR A 298 22.41 -18.82 16.84
C THR A 298 23.59 -18.34 16.00
N LEU A 299 23.32 -17.54 14.96
CA LEU A 299 24.36 -16.97 14.11
C LEU A 299 25.34 -16.09 14.92
N MET A 300 24.80 -15.20 15.74
CA MET A 300 25.57 -14.21 16.48
C MET A 300 26.41 -14.87 17.58
N ASN A 301 25.85 -15.80 18.36
CA ASN A 301 26.62 -16.56 19.37
C ASN A 301 27.50 -17.68 18.77
N GLY A 302 27.30 -18.02 17.49
CA GLY A 302 28.03 -19.07 16.78
C GLY A 302 29.14 -18.51 15.88
N GLU A 303 28.93 -18.56 14.56
CA GLU A 303 29.95 -18.21 13.56
C GLU A 303 30.49 -16.80 13.72
N VAL A 304 29.62 -15.81 14.02
CA VAL A 304 30.03 -14.41 14.15
C VAL A 304 30.91 -14.19 15.37
N LYS A 305 30.46 -14.61 16.56
CA LYS A 305 31.24 -14.48 17.80
C LYS A 305 32.63 -15.12 17.66
N LYS A 306 32.70 -16.30 17.04
CA LYS A 306 33.97 -17.01 16.77
C LYS A 306 34.85 -16.24 15.79
N ALA A 307 34.31 -15.79 14.66
CA ALA A 307 35.08 -15.08 13.64
C ALA A 307 35.61 -13.73 14.12
N LEU A 308 34.86 -13.04 14.98
CA LEU A 308 35.26 -11.75 15.55
C LEU A 308 36.10 -11.90 16.84
N GLY A 309 36.34 -13.12 17.33
CA GLY A 309 37.12 -13.36 18.55
C GLY A 309 36.50 -12.76 19.81
N LEU A 310 35.17 -12.73 19.90
CA LEU A 310 34.45 -12.10 21.01
C LEU A 310 34.20 -13.12 22.13
N ASN A 311 34.43 -12.70 23.38
CA ASN A 311 34.24 -13.58 24.54
C ASN A 311 32.86 -13.43 25.19
N GLN A 312 32.24 -12.26 25.07
CA GLN A 312 30.98 -11.94 25.74
C GLN A 312 29.77 -12.62 25.09
N PRO A 313 28.74 -13.00 25.86
CA PRO A 313 27.50 -13.53 25.29
C PRO A 313 26.76 -12.44 24.49
N PHE A 314 26.13 -12.84 23.39
CA PHE A 314 25.24 -11.97 22.62
C PHE A 314 23.79 -12.14 23.07
N TYR A 315 23.10 -11.01 23.31
CA TYR A 315 21.67 -11.00 23.61
C TYR A 315 20.88 -10.30 22.52
N ILE A 316 20.07 -11.06 21.77
CA ILE A 316 19.16 -10.50 20.75
C ILE A 316 18.11 -9.55 21.36
N ARG A 317 17.71 -9.82 22.61
CA ARG A 317 16.79 -8.98 23.39
C ARG A 317 17.18 -8.98 24.86
N ASN A 318 17.38 -7.80 25.42
CA ASN A 318 17.56 -7.60 26.85
C ASN A 318 16.37 -6.81 27.44
N ASN A 319 15.41 -7.52 28.03
CA ASN A 319 14.19 -6.92 28.59
C ASN A 319 14.46 -5.98 29.78
N LYS A 320 15.64 -6.06 30.41
CA LYS A 320 16.03 -5.14 31.49
C LYS A 320 16.18 -3.72 30.97
N ILE A 321 16.66 -3.53 29.74
CA ILE A 321 16.76 -2.22 29.08
C ILE A 321 15.39 -1.56 28.97
N LYS A 322 14.37 -2.30 28.52
CA LYS A 322 13.00 -1.79 28.40
C LYS A 322 12.42 -1.43 29.76
N THR A 323 12.72 -2.22 30.78
CA THR A 323 12.29 -1.95 32.17
C THR A 323 12.93 -0.66 32.69
N GLN A 324 14.24 -0.49 32.47
CA GLN A 324 14.98 0.69 32.91
C GLN A 324 14.52 1.96 32.20
N LEU A 325 14.22 1.87 30.90
CA LEU A 325 13.75 2.98 30.08
C LEU A 325 12.23 3.22 30.17
N ALA A 326 11.47 2.45 30.95
CA ALA A 326 10.00 2.55 30.99
C ALA A 326 9.49 3.95 31.38
N LYS A 327 10.26 4.72 32.16
CA LYS A 327 9.95 6.11 32.52
C LYS A 327 10.23 7.11 31.40
N ASP A 328 11.10 6.77 30.45
CA ASP A 328 11.52 7.65 29.35
C ASP A 328 10.85 7.27 28.01
N TYR A 329 10.36 6.03 27.91
CA TYR A 329 9.84 5.45 26.68
C TYR A 329 8.74 6.29 26.03
N MET A 330 7.81 6.82 26.84
CA MET A 330 6.65 7.57 26.35
C MET A 330 6.85 9.09 26.30
N LYS A 331 8.03 9.61 26.67
CA LYS A 331 8.33 11.04 26.54
C LYS A 331 8.58 11.42 25.07
N PRO A 332 8.07 12.55 24.57
CA PRO A 332 8.45 13.04 23.24
C PRO A 332 9.88 13.57 23.23
N VAL A 333 10.52 13.57 22.05
CA VAL A 333 11.84 14.21 21.82
C VAL A 333 11.80 15.22 20.67
N THR A 334 10.61 15.79 20.42
CA THR A 334 10.39 16.78 19.35
C THR A 334 11.16 18.07 19.59
N ASP A 335 11.32 18.48 20.85
CA ASP A 335 12.12 19.64 21.26
C ASP A 335 13.59 19.46 20.86
N ILE A 336 14.14 18.26 21.00
CA ILE A 336 15.52 17.96 20.57
C ILE A 336 15.65 18.08 19.05
N VAL A 337 14.64 17.67 18.28
CA VAL A 337 14.62 17.87 16.82
C VAL A 337 14.59 19.37 16.47
N GLU A 338 13.76 20.15 17.16
CA GLU A 338 13.72 21.62 17.00
C GLU A 338 15.08 22.25 17.27
N ARG A 339 15.77 21.80 18.31
CA ARG A 339 17.11 22.27 18.65
C ARG A 339 18.13 21.90 17.59
N ILE A 340 18.11 20.69 17.02
CA ILE A 340 18.98 20.35 15.89
C ILE A 340 18.74 21.31 14.72
N LEU A 341 17.48 21.57 14.38
CA LEU A 341 17.10 22.43 13.27
C LEU A 341 17.47 23.91 13.48
N ASN A 342 17.42 24.41 14.73
CA ASN A 342 17.66 25.82 15.06
C ASN A 342 19.12 26.11 15.44
N GLU A 343 19.80 25.18 16.11
CA GLU A 343 21.12 25.41 16.73
C GLU A 343 22.28 24.85 15.88
N THR A 344 21.98 24.06 14.85
CA THR A 344 22.99 23.36 14.05
C THR A 344 22.79 23.54 12.54
N ASN A 345 23.84 23.22 11.77
CA ASN A 345 23.78 23.15 10.30
C ASN A 345 23.59 21.72 9.79
N LEU A 346 23.20 20.78 10.67
CA LEU A 346 23.01 19.39 10.29
C LEU A 346 21.83 19.25 9.32
N LYS A 347 21.99 18.37 8.33
CA LYS A 347 20.87 17.87 7.55
C LYS A 347 20.03 16.95 8.44
N VAL A 348 18.72 17.18 8.48
CA VAL A 348 17.75 16.33 9.16
C VAL A 348 16.80 15.79 8.11
N PHE A 349 16.79 14.47 7.93
CA PHE A 349 15.83 13.83 7.04
C PHE A 349 15.04 12.75 7.79
N VAL A 350 13.72 12.81 7.67
CA VAL A 350 12.81 11.84 8.26
C VAL A 350 12.29 10.96 7.13
N TYR A 351 12.27 9.65 7.28
CA TYR A 351 11.67 8.73 6.33
C TYR A 351 10.76 7.75 7.08
N ASN A 352 9.64 7.33 6.48
CA ASN A 352 8.67 6.48 7.16
C ASN A 352 7.91 5.63 6.15
N GLY A 353 7.83 4.34 6.41
CA GLY A 353 7.09 3.36 5.61
C GLY A 353 5.58 3.54 5.75
N GLN A 354 4.87 3.41 4.62
CA GLN A 354 3.42 3.51 4.52
C GLN A 354 2.68 2.37 5.26
N LEU A 355 3.30 1.20 5.33
CA LEU A 355 2.74 -0.04 5.87
C LEU A 355 3.08 -0.25 7.36
N ASP A 356 3.78 0.69 7.99
CA ASP A 356 4.19 0.62 9.39
C ASP A 356 3.03 0.94 10.35
N VAL A 357 2.74 0.02 11.28
CA VAL A 357 1.78 0.24 12.37
C VAL A 357 2.47 0.68 13.65
N VAL A 358 3.75 0.39 13.87
CA VAL A 358 4.49 0.84 15.06
C VAL A 358 4.50 2.37 15.10
N VAL A 359 4.92 2.98 14.00
CA VAL A 359 4.99 4.43 13.79
C VAL A 359 4.24 4.78 12.50
N PRO A 360 2.90 4.93 12.56
CA PRO A 360 2.09 5.26 11.41
C PRO A 360 2.59 6.53 10.74
N THR A 361 2.70 6.53 9.41
CA THR A 361 3.25 7.66 8.65
C THR A 361 2.56 8.99 8.96
N VAL A 362 1.24 8.95 9.20
CA VAL A 362 0.44 10.12 9.58
C VAL A 362 0.87 10.69 10.95
N SER A 363 1.31 9.86 11.89
CA SER A 363 1.83 10.31 13.18
C SER A 363 3.14 11.06 13.03
N THR A 364 4.00 10.59 12.11
CA THR A 364 5.26 11.24 11.81
C THR A 364 5.03 12.62 11.23
N TYR A 365 4.12 12.73 10.27
CA TYR A 365 3.70 14.01 9.74
C TYR A 365 3.07 14.93 10.79
N MET A 366 2.31 14.38 11.75
CA MET A 366 1.67 15.15 12.82
C MET A 366 2.67 15.89 13.71
N TRP A 367 3.76 15.25 14.14
CA TRP A 367 4.76 15.92 14.96
C TRP A 367 5.66 16.84 14.14
N VAL A 368 5.99 16.46 12.90
CA VAL A 368 6.76 17.32 11.99
C VAL A 368 6.04 18.66 11.74
N GLN A 369 4.72 18.62 11.56
CA GLN A 369 3.89 19.82 11.41
C GLN A 369 3.82 20.70 12.66
N LYS A 370 4.13 20.16 13.84
CA LYS A 370 4.11 20.90 15.11
C LYS A 370 5.46 21.51 15.48
N LEU A 371 6.55 21.08 14.85
CA LEU A 371 7.89 21.57 15.15
C LEU A 371 7.96 23.11 15.10
N ASN A 372 8.51 23.68 16.17
CA ASN A 372 8.81 25.09 16.30
C ASN A 372 10.27 25.39 15.92
N TRP A 373 10.48 25.75 14.66
CA TRP A 373 11.81 26.10 14.15
C TRP A 373 11.73 27.21 13.11
N SER A 374 12.86 27.87 12.86
CA SER A 374 12.95 29.06 12.01
C SER A 374 12.39 28.85 10.58
N GLY A 375 12.49 27.65 10.03
CA GLY A 375 11.96 27.28 8.73
C GLY A 375 10.55 26.69 8.73
N ALA A 376 9.87 26.56 9.89
CA ALA A 376 8.61 25.83 10.00
C ALA A 376 7.51 26.35 9.06
N LYS A 377 7.35 27.69 8.96
CA LYS A 377 6.37 28.30 8.06
C LYS A 377 6.68 28.03 6.60
N ALA A 378 7.96 28.12 6.21
CA ALA A 378 8.38 27.89 4.84
C ALA A 378 8.28 26.41 4.46
N TRP A 379 8.60 25.49 5.37
CA TRP A 379 8.41 24.06 5.17
C TRP A 379 6.94 23.68 4.98
N LYS A 380 6.04 24.22 5.82
CA LYS A 380 4.58 24.01 5.68
C LYS A 380 4.00 24.51 4.35
N ASN A 381 4.64 25.51 3.75
CA ASN A 381 4.27 26.09 2.47
C ASN A 381 5.09 25.54 1.31
N SER A 382 6.05 24.64 1.56
CA SER A 382 6.89 24.04 0.53
C SER A 382 6.10 23.01 -0.26
N GLU A 383 6.39 22.94 -1.55
CA GLU A 383 5.78 21.96 -2.43
C GLU A 383 6.15 20.53 -2.01
N ARG A 384 5.19 19.64 -2.21
CA ARG A 384 5.36 18.20 -2.04
C ARG A 384 5.39 17.56 -3.41
N SER A 385 6.39 16.71 -3.66
CA SER A 385 6.57 16.08 -4.97
C SER A 385 6.61 14.56 -4.82
N SER A 386 6.13 13.87 -5.85
CA SER A 386 6.24 12.41 -5.93
C SER A 386 7.70 11.97 -6.11
N LEU A 387 8.09 10.87 -5.46
CA LEU A 387 9.37 10.20 -5.66
C LEU A 387 9.15 9.05 -6.66
N VAL A 388 9.36 9.34 -7.94
CA VAL A 388 9.17 8.37 -9.03
C VAL A 388 10.52 7.74 -9.39
N ILE A 389 10.59 6.41 -9.33
CA ILE A 389 11.78 5.61 -9.71
C ILE A 389 11.29 4.48 -10.61
N ASP A 390 11.91 4.29 -11.77
CA ASP A 390 11.54 3.25 -12.74
C ASP A 390 10.03 3.17 -13.03
N ASN A 391 9.40 4.33 -13.27
CA ASN A 391 7.95 4.51 -13.47
C ASN A 391 7.06 4.00 -12.32
N SER A 392 7.61 3.89 -11.10
CA SER A 392 6.88 3.54 -9.89
C SER A 392 6.91 4.70 -8.90
N ILE A 393 5.77 5.03 -8.28
CA ILE A 393 5.75 6.00 -7.18
C ILE A 393 6.27 5.30 -5.93
N GLU A 394 7.56 5.45 -5.66
CA GLU A 394 8.24 4.91 -4.48
C GLU A 394 7.96 5.70 -3.20
N GLY A 395 7.42 6.91 -3.34
CA GLY A 395 7.07 7.73 -2.19
C GLY A 395 6.76 9.17 -2.53
N TYR A 396 6.90 10.03 -1.53
CA TYR A 396 6.80 11.47 -1.66
C TYR A 396 7.88 12.15 -0.84
N VAL A 397 8.26 13.37 -1.24
CA VAL A 397 9.20 14.21 -0.49
C VAL A 397 8.61 15.61 -0.29
N GLN A 398 8.81 16.16 0.90
CA GLN A 398 8.54 17.57 1.22
C GLN A 398 9.70 18.11 2.03
N GLY A 399 10.21 19.29 1.70
CA GLY A 399 11.45 19.77 2.28
C GLY A 399 11.67 21.26 2.17
N TYR A 400 12.43 21.79 3.13
CA TYR A 400 12.90 23.17 3.15
C TYR A 400 14.28 23.24 3.81
N LYS A 401 15.25 23.82 3.09
CA LYS A 401 16.66 23.92 3.52
C LYS A 401 17.22 22.58 4.00
N ASN A 402 17.65 22.51 5.26
CA ASN A 402 18.29 21.34 5.88
C ASN A 402 17.29 20.30 6.40
N PHE A 403 15.99 20.50 6.24
CA PHE A 403 14.96 19.57 6.71
C PHE A 403 14.12 18.98 5.57
N LYS A 404 14.05 17.64 5.49
CA LYS A 404 13.18 16.91 4.55
C LYS A 404 12.42 15.80 5.25
N MET A 405 11.19 15.54 4.81
CA MET A 405 10.42 14.36 5.16
C MET A 405 10.13 13.55 3.90
N PHE A 406 10.30 12.24 4.01
CA PHE A 406 10.04 11.24 2.98
C PHE A 406 8.96 10.27 3.47
N TRP A 407 7.99 10.00 2.60
CA TRP A 407 6.95 9.00 2.81
C TRP A 407 7.22 7.86 1.85
N ILE A 408 7.38 6.63 2.34
CA ILE A 408 7.85 5.52 1.51
C ILE A 408 6.73 4.54 1.27
N ASN A 409 6.30 4.43 0.02
CA ASN A 409 5.28 3.49 -0.38
C ASN A 409 5.83 2.05 -0.35
N ARG A 410 4.96 1.06 -0.18
CA ARG A 410 5.34 -0.37 -0.15
C ARG A 410 6.36 -0.77 0.92
N ALA A 411 6.61 0.07 1.92
CA ALA A 411 7.52 -0.20 3.02
C ALA A 411 6.79 -0.24 4.36
N GLY A 412 7.13 -1.19 5.22
CA GLY A 412 6.78 -1.23 6.63
C GLY A 412 7.82 -0.50 7.49
N HIS A 413 7.95 -0.92 8.75
CA HIS A 413 8.81 -0.29 9.76
C HIS A 413 10.30 -0.35 9.41
N MET A 414 10.76 -1.50 8.87
CA MET A 414 12.14 -1.70 8.41
C MET A 414 12.28 -1.22 6.97
N THR A 415 12.10 0.09 6.77
CA THR A 415 12.01 0.70 5.45
C THR A 415 13.15 0.31 4.48
N PRO A 416 14.44 0.26 4.90
CA PRO A 416 15.53 -0.13 3.99
C PRO A 416 15.43 -1.57 3.46
N LYS A 417 14.85 -2.48 4.23
CA LYS A 417 14.59 -3.86 3.82
C LYS A 417 13.46 -3.92 2.79
N ASP A 418 12.37 -3.19 3.05
CA ASP A 418 11.15 -3.32 2.27
C ASP A 418 11.19 -2.50 0.96
N ASN A 419 11.84 -1.34 0.95
CA ASN A 419 11.94 -0.49 -0.24
C ASN A 419 13.34 0.10 -0.44
N TYR A 420 14.20 -0.72 -1.04
CA TYR A 420 15.56 -0.32 -1.41
C TYR A 420 15.61 0.85 -2.38
N TYR A 421 14.76 0.88 -3.41
CA TYR A 421 14.79 1.91 -4.46
C TYR A 421 14.58 3.31 -3.87
N ALA A 422 13.57 3.46 -3.02
CA ALA A 422 13.30 4.70 -2.32
C ALA A 422 14.48 5.10 -1.43
N MET A 423 15.03 4.16 -0.66
CA MET A 423 16.16 4.44 0.24
C MET A 423 17.42 4.83 -0.52
N ASN A 424 17.74 4.17 -1.63
CA ASN A 424 18.85 4.57 -2.49
C ASN A 424 18.67 6.00 -3.00
N ALA A 425 17.47 6.38 -3.44
CA ALA A 425 17.19 7.75 -3.85
C ALA A 425 17.32 8.75 -2.68
N ILE A 426 16.87 8.40 -1.48
CA ILE A 426 16.99 9.26 -0.28
C ILE A 426 18.45 9.48 0.09
N LEU A 427 19.26 8.41 0.12
CA LEU A 427 20.68 8.52 0.39
C LEU A 427 21.37 9.38 -0.68
N ASN A 428 21.07 9.17 -1.96
CA ASN A 428 21.63 10.00 -3.03
C ASN A 428 21.20 11.48 -2.92
N LEU A 429 19.92 11.78 -2.69
CA LEU A 429 19.37 13.14 -2.57
C LEU A 429 19.90 13.94 -1.36
N ASN A 430 20.40 13.25 -0.33
CA ASN A 430 20.83 13.89 0.91
C ASN A 430 22.34 13.81 1.15
N LEU A 431 23.02 12.83 0.56
CA LEU A 431 24.45 12.58 0.77
C LEU A 431 25.32 13.01 -0.43
N PHE A 432 24.78 13.13 -1.65
CA PHE A 432 25.52 13.51 -2.87
C PHE A 432 24.73 14.46 -3.81
N LEU A 433 25.44 15.06 -4.78
CA LEU A 433 24.91 15.80 -5.93
C LEU A 433 25.36 15.05 -7.19
N ILE A 434 24.59 14.10 -7.75
CA ILE A 434 25.02 13.41 -8.99
C ILE A 434 23.86 13.10 -9.95
N MET A 435 24.18 13.37 -11.23
CA MET A 435 23.52 13.04 -12.50
C MET A 435 23.12 11.57 -12.66
N ILE A 436 21.98 11.36 -13.33
CA ILE A 436 21.41 10.06 -13.71
C ILE A 436 21.79 9.73 -15.17
N TRP A 437 22.19 8.48 -15.42
CA TRP A 437 22.09 7.83 -16.74
C TRP A 437 21.61 6.39 -16.56
N ILE A 438 20.57 5.99 -17.30
CA ILE A 438 20.10 4.59 -17.45
C ILE A 438 19.98 4.28 -18.95
N VAL A 439 20.41 3.08 -19.33
CA VAL A 439 20.30 2.50 -20.68
C VAL A 439 19.28 1.35 -20.66
N LEU A 440 18.49 1.25 -21.74
CA LEU A 440 17.36 0.35 -22.00
C LEU A 440 17.74 -0.65 -23.10
N VAL A 441 17.39 -1.94 -23.00
CA VAL A 441 17.25 -2.85 -24.16
C VAL A 441 16.14 -3.91 -23.93
N ILE A 442 15.31 -4.10 -24.95
CA ILE A 442 14.17 -5.03 -25.14
C ILE A 442 14.65 -6.20 -26.04
N LEU A 443 14.01 -7.39 -26.00
CA LEU A 443 13.55 -8.13 -27.20
C LEU A 443 12.66 -9.38 -26.89
N LEU A 444 11.70 -9.59 -27.79
CA LEU A 444 10.62 -10.60 -27.87
C LEU A 444 11.02 -11.82 -28.73
N THR A 445 10.26 -12.92 -28.68
CA THR A 445 9.69 -13.63 -29.87
C THR A 445 8.69 -14.75 -29.50
N PRO A 446 7.70 -15.11 -30.36
CA PRO A 446 6.63 -16.10 -30.11
C PRO A 446 6.63 -17.32 -31.08
N SER A 447 5.89 -18.42 -30.78
CA SER A 447 5.32 -19.33 -31.81
C SER A 447 4.14 -20.24 -31.33
N SER A 448 2.98 -20.03 -31.97
CA SER A 448 1.95 -20.95 -32.54
C SER A 448 1.32 -22.19 -31.86
N LEU A 449 0.00 -22.28 -32.14
CA LEU A 449 -1.07 -23.22 -31.77
C LEU A 449 -0.97 -24.67 -32.31
N TYR A 450 -1.74 -25.57 -31.68
CA TYR A 450 -2.57 -26.58 -32.37
C TYR A 450 -3.98 -26.63 -31.76
N ALA A 451 -4.99 -26.87 -32.61
CA ALA A 451 -6.40 -27.03 -32.26
C ALA A 451 -6.90 -28.44 -32.65
N MET A 452 -7.85 -29.00 -31.90
CA MET A 452 -8.67 -30.13 -32.34
C MET A 452 -10.11 -30.00 -31.83
N ASN A 453 -11.03 -30.52 -32.64
CA ASN A 453 -12.48 -30.34 -32.61
C ASN A 453 -13.18 -30.90 -31.37
N ILE A 454 -14.23 -30.18 -30.93
CA ILE A 454 -15.25 -30.61 -29.95
C ILE A 454 -16.60 -30.11 -30.49
N ASP A 455 -17.65 -30.93 -30.32
CA ASP A 455 -19.01 -30.73 -30.84
C ASP A 455 -19.65 -29.35 -30.53
N GLU A 456 -20.51 -28.89 -31.45
CA GLU A 456 -20.87 -27.49 -31.67
C GLU A 456 -21.74 -26.83 -30.58
N VAL A 457 -21.14 -25.86 -29.85
CA VAL A 457 -21.84 -24.72 -29.22
C VAL A 457 -21.15 -23.41 -29.60
N GLY A 458 -21.95 -22.35 -29.78
CA GLY A 458 -21.48 -20.99 -30.09
C GLY A 458 -20.81 -20.81 -31.47
N LYS A 459 -20.68 -19.56 -31.88
CA LYS A 459 -20.05 -19.11 -33.13
C LYS A 459 -18.54 -18.91 -32.93
N LYS A 460 -17.80 -18.87 -34.04
CA LYS A 460 -16.42 -18.37 -34.07
C LYS A 460 -16.45 -16.85 -34.03
N GLY A 461 -16.03 -16.25 -32.92
CA GLY A 461 -15.99 -14.80 -32.72
C GLY A 461 -14.58 -14.22 -32.79
N PHE A 462 -14.35 -13.10 -32.08
CA PHE A 462 -13.06 -12.43 -32.01
C PHE A 462 -12.23 -12.97 -30.83
N GLY A 463 -11.04 -13.51 -31.10
CA GLY A 463 -10.20 -14.12 -30.08
C GLY A 463 -10.50 -15.60 -29.81
N PRO A 464 -9.96 -16.19 -28.73
CA PRO A 464 -10.13 -17.60 -28.42
C PRO A 464 -11.50 -17.92 -27.80
N GLY A 465 -11.87 -19.20 -27.80
CA GLY A 465 -13.11 -19.69 -27.22
C GLY A 465 -14.33 -19.55 -28.15
N LYS A 466 -15.41 -20.24 -27.78
CA LYS A 466 -16.71 -20.13 -28.46
C LYS A 466 -17.47 -18.93 -27.91
N GLN A 467 -18.24 -18.27 -28.77
CA GLN A 467 -18.88 -17.00 -28.44
C GLN A 467 -20.26 -16.89 -29.08
N ASP A 468 -21.16 -16.13 -28.47
CA ASP A 468 -22.39 -15.66 -29.11
C ASP A 468 -22.59 -14.18 -28.81
N TRP A 469 -23.25 -13.46 -29.70
CA TRP A 469 -23.53 -12.04 -29.53
C TRP A 469 -24.81 -11.66 -30.27
N GLY A 470 -25.42 -10.56 -29.86
CA GLY A 470 -26.66 -10.08 -30.47
C GLY A 470 -27.07 -8.70 -29.97
N TYR A 471 -28.10 -8.16 -30.63
CA TYR A 471 -28.78 -6.95 -30.21
C TYR A 471 -30.18 -7.28 -29.70
N VAL A 472 -30.65 -6.47 -28.75
CA VAL A 472 -32.02 -6.50 -28.25
C VAL A 472 -32.60 -5.10 -28.33
N LEU A 473 -33.79 -4.97 -28.91
CA LEU A 473 -34.60 -3.76 -28.81
C LEU A 473 -35.26 -3.74 -27.43
N VAL A 474 -34.66 -3.03 -26.47
CA VAL A 474 -35.09 -3.04 -25.07
C VAL A 474 -36.22 -2.05 -24.80
N ARG A 475 -36.34 -1.03 -25.66
CA ARG A 475 -37.44 -0.07 -25.73
C ARG A 475 -37.48 0.55 -27.13
N PRO A 476 -38.55 1.28 -27.51
CA PRO A 476 -38.60 1.98 -28.78
C PRO A 476 -37.33 2.82 -29.01
N ALA A 477 -36.70 2.61 -30.17
CA ALA A 477 -35.47 3.28 -30.59
C ALA A 477 -34.22 3.05 -29.71
N ALA A 478 -34.19 2.02 -28.86
CA ALA A 478 -33.09 1.75 -27.93
C ALA A 478 -32.63 0.29 -28.03
N HIS A 479 -31.37 0.11 -28.47
CA HIS A 479 -30.80 -1.19 -28.83
C HIS A 479 -29.61 -1.52 -27.92
N MET A 480 -29.67 -2.63 -27.19
CA MET A 480 -28.59 -3.11 -26.34
C MET A 480 -27.83 -4.26 -26.98
N PHE A 481 -26.50 -4.19 -26.93
CA PHE A 481 -25.59 -5.23 -27.38
C PHE A 481 -25.10 -6.08 -26.19
N TRP A 482 -25.09 -7.40 -26.39
CA TRP A 482 -24.52 -8.36 -25.44
C TRP A 482 -23.53 -9.29 -26.16
N TRP A 483 -22.49 -9.71 -25.44
CA TRP A 483 -21.45 -10.61 -25.94
C TRP A 483 -21.11 -11.67 -24.89
N LEU A 484 -21.44 -12.92 -25.22
CA LEU A 484 -21.21 -14.11 -24.42
C LEU A 484 -19.90 -14.79 -24.84
N TYR A 485 -19.08 -15.11 -23.85
CA TYR A 485 -17.98 -16.06 -23.94
C TYR A 485 -18.36 -17.33 -23.17
N TYR A 486 -18.32 -18.47 -23.86
CA TYR A 486 -18.49 -19.76 -23.20
C TYR A 486 -17.22 -20.16 -22.46
N VAL A 487 -17.39 -20.82 -21.31
CA VAL A 487 -16.27 -21.35 -20.52
C VAL A 487 -15.39 -22.29 -21.35
N ASN A 488 -14.07 -22.14 -21.22
CA ASN A 488 -13.11 -23.00 -21.92
C ASN A 488 -13.01 -24.38 -21.25
N PRO A 489 -12.84 -25.47 -22.03
CA PRO A 489 -12.54 -26.78 -21.45
C PRO A 489 -11.17 -26.75 -20.73
N PRO A 490 -10.99 -27.49 -19.62
CA PRO A 490 -9.71 -27.57 -18.93
C PRO A 490 -8.61 -28.13 -19.86
N ALA A 491 -7.42 -27.54 -19.82
CA ALA A 491 -6.28 -28.03 -20.59
C ALA A 491 -5.68 -29.29 -19.92
N MET A 492 -6.12 -30.49 -20.33
CA MET A 492 -5.37 -31.76 -20.44
C MET A 492 -6.32 -32.97 -20.50
N ASN A 493 -6.01 -33.91 -21.41
CA ASN A 493 -6.36 -35.35 -21.41
C ASN A 493 -7.54 -35.79 -20.54
N SER A 494 -8.76 -35.40 -20.91
CA SER A 494 -9.92 -36.14 -20.44
C SER A 494 -10.84 -36.41 -21.61
N SER A 495 -11.11 -37.69 -21.83
CA SER A 495 -12.14 -38.24 -22.72
C SER A 495 -13.55 -37.94 -22.17
N ILE A 496 -13.75 -36.77 -21.56
CA ILE A 496 -14.95 -36.39 -20.83
C ILE A 496 -15.67 -35.30 -21.63
N HIS A 497 -16.93 -35.57 -21.97
CA HIS A 497 -17.86 -34.60 -22.55
C HIS A 497 -17.97 -33.38 -21.62
N PHE A 498 -17.44 -32.22 -22.02
CA PHE A 498 -17.47 -30.98 -21.24
C PHE A 498 -18.72 -30.16 -21.57
N ASP A 499 -19.67 -30.11 -20.65
CA ASP A 499 -20.89 -29.30 -20.79
C ASP A 499 -20.72 -27.90 -20.17
N VAL A 500 -20.67 -26.88 -21.05
CA VAL A 500 -20.54 -25.47 -20.67
C VAL A 500 -21.66 -24.98 -19.76
N TYR A 501 -22.86 -25.58 -19.81
CA TYR A 501 -24.02 -25.18 -19.01
C TYR A 501 -23.98 -25.71 -17.57
N THR A 502 -23.01 -26.58 -17.24
CA THR A 502 -22.73 -26.97 -15.86
C THR A 502 -21.98 -25.89 -15.08
N ARG A 503 -21.40 -24.91 -15.79
CA ARG A 503 -20.66 -23.80 -15.19
C ARG A 503 -21.56 -22.56 -15.04
N PRO A 504 -21.43 -21.79 -13.95
CA PRO A 504 -22.22 -20.58 -13.75
C PRO A 504 -22.08 -19.57 -14.90
N LEU A 505 -23.11 -18.76 -15.06
CA LEU A 505 -23.08 -17.56 -15.90
C LEU A 505 -22.77 -16.34 -15.02
N ILE A 506 -21.71 -15.62 -15.37
CA ILE A 506 -21.37 -14.33 -14.76
C ILE A 506 -21.70 -13.23 -15.75
N ILE A 507 -22.54 -12.29 -15.33
CA ILE A 507 -22.81 -11.06 -16.08
C ILE A 507 -21.86 -9.99 -15.56
N TRP A 508 -21.04 -9.41 -16.43
CA TRP A 508 -20.14 -8.31 -16.07
C TRP A 508 -20.75 -6.97 -16.45
N LEU A 509 -20.97 -6.10 -15.44
CA LEU A 509 -21.42 -4.72 -15.63
C LEU A 509 -20.29 -3.75 -15.28
N GLN A 510 -19.79 -3.08 -16.32
CA GLN A 510 -18.75 -2.08 -16.22
C GLN A 510 -19.25 -0.78 -15.57
N GLY A 511 -18.31 -0.01 -15.04
CA GLY A 511 -18.42 1.30 -14.43
C GLY A 511 -18.45 2.52 -15.36
N GLY A 512 -17.97 3.64 -14.82
CA GLY A 512 -18.03 4.97 -15.44
C GLY A 512 -19.45 5.55 -15.41
N LEU A 513 -19.74 6.53 -16.25
CA LEU A 513 -21.08 6.56 -16.84
C LEU A 513 -20.91 6.19 -18.30
N GLY A 514 -21.43 5.03 -18.68
CA GLY A 514 -21.39 4.53 -20.04
C GLY A 514 -19.99 4.22 -20.55
N VAL A 515 -19.21 3.41 -19.82
CA VAL A 515 -17.99 2.76 -20.34
C VAL A 515 -18.34 1.33 -20.75
N SER A 516 -17.87 0.89 -21.92
CA SER A 516 -18.20 -0.42 -22.47
C SER A 516 -17.66 -1.59 -21.64
N ALA A 517 -18.55 -2.53 -21.30
CA ALA A 517 -18.20 -3.80 -20.69
C ALA A 517 -17.58 -4.76 -21.71
N THR A 518 -18.09 -4.75 -22.95
CA THR A 518 -17.63 -5.64 -24.03
C THR A 518 -16.20 -5.33 -24.48
N SER A 519 -15.71 -4.13 -24.16
CA SER A 519 -14.31 -3.77 -24.39
C SER A 519 -13.48 -3.63 -23.13
N PHE A 520 -13.85 -2.77 -22.17
CA PHE A 520 -12.95 -2.41 -21.07
C PHE A 520 -12.86 -3.57 -20.09
N GLY A 521 -14.00 -4.09 -19.64
CA GLY A 521 -14.04 -5.30 -18.81
C GLY A 521 -13.40 -6.50 -19.51
N ASN A 522 -13.68 -6.67 -20.80
CA ASN A 522 -13.14 -7.78 -21.58
C ASN A 522 -11.61 -7.67 -21.79
N PHE A 523 -11.14 -6.67 -22.53
CA PHE A 523 -9.74 -6.60 -22.97
C PHE A 523 -8.80 -5.93 -21.98
N TYR A 524 -9.28 -5.21 -20.97
CA TYR A 524 -8.42 -4.55 -19.98
C TYR A 524 -8.35 -5.31 -18.65
N GLU A 525 -9.41 -6.03 -18.29
CA GLU A 525 -9.52 -6.66 -16.97
C GLU A 525 -9.51 -8.19 -17.01
N LEU A 526 -10.61 -8.82 -17.43
CA LEU A 526 -10.91 -10.22 -17.07
C LEU A 526 -11.14 -11.17 -18.25
N GLY A 527 -11.25 -10.65 -19.47
CA GLY A 527 -11.48 -11.42 -20.69
C GLY A 527 -10.32 -12.35 -21.05
N PRO A 528 -10.41 -13.09 -22.15
CA PRO A 528 -9.39 -14.08 -22.49
C PRO A 528 -8.09 -13.46 -23.03
N LEU A 529 -8.16 -12.26 -23.59
CA LEU A 529 -7.03 -11.53 -24.16
C LEU A 529 -6.79 -10.20 -23.45
N ASP A 530 -5.55 -9.72 -23.45
CA ASP A 530 -5.21 -8.36 -23.06
C ASP A 530 -5.33 -7.36 -24.22
N ILE A 531 -5.01 -6.09 -23.96
CA ILE A 531 -5.08 -5.01 -24.96
C ILE A 531 -4.05 -5.16 -26.09
N ASP A 532 -2.99 -5.94 -25.87
CA ASP A 532 -1.99 -6.31 -26.87
C ASP A 532 -2.39 -7.61 -27.60
N LEU A 533 -3.60 -8.11 -27.35
CA LEU A 533 -4.15 -9.36 -27.87
C LEU A 533 -3.37 -10.61 -27.46
N LYS A 534 -2.63 -10.55 -26.34
CA LYS A 534 -1.96 -11.71 -25.76
C LYS A 534 -2.92 -12.44 -24.82
N PRO A 535 -2.84 -13.79 -24.71
CA PRO A 535 -3.61 -14.54 -23.73
C PRO A 535 -3.35 -14.06 -22.30
N ARG A 536 -4.40 -13.91 -21.50
CA ARG A 536 -4.26 -13.61 -20.08
C ARG A 536 -3.95 -14.87 -19.27
N ASN A 537 -3.00 -14.75 -18.35
CA ASN A 537 -2.73 -15.81 -17.37
C ASN A 537 -3.93 -16.05 -16.43
N TYR A 538 -4.71 -15.00 -16.16
CA TYR A 538 -5.91 -15.05 -15.32
C TYR A 538 -7.10 -14.49 -16.09
N THR A 539 -7.89 -15.37 -16.70
CA THR A 539 -9.16 -15.03 -17.35
C THR A 539 -10.33 -15.72 -16.65
N TRP A 540 -11.46 -15.03 -16.50
CA TRP A 540 -12.64 -15.63 -15.87
C TRP A 540 -13.33 -16.65 -16.80
N VAL A 541 -13.08 -16.56 -18.10
CA VAL A 541 -13.59 -17.52 -19.11
C VAL A 541 -12.98 -18.92 -18.93
N SER A 542 -11.94 -19.06 -18.10
CA SER A 542 -11.39 -20.38 -17.75
C SER A 542 -12.31 -21.17 -16.80
N ASP A 543 -13.09 -20.48 -15.98
CA ASP A 543 -13.87 -21.09 -14.89
C ASP A 543 -15.39 -20.89 -15.07
N TYR A 544 -15.81 -19.87 -15.83
CA TYR A 544 -17.21 -19.45 -15.96
C TYR A 544 -17.60 -19.04 -17.38
N ASN A 545 -18.90 -19.09 -17.68
CA ASN A 545 -19.47 -18.40 -18.84
C ASN A 545 -19.57 -16.91 -18.51
N ILE A 546 -19.11 -16.02 -19.39
CA ILE A 546 -19.10 -14.57 -19.14
C ILE A 546 -19.96 -13.84 -20.16
N LEU A 547 -20.98 -13.13 -19.68
CA LEU A 547 -21.82 -12.25 -20.51
C LEU A 547 -21.45 -10.78 -20.24
N PHE A 548 -20.84 -10.15 -21.23
CA PHE A 548 -20.61 -8.71 -21.22
C PHE A 548 -21.80 -8.00 -21.84
N ILE A 549 -22.30 -6.94 -21.19
CA ILE A 549 -23.41 -6.12 -21.71
C ILE A 549 -22.99 -4.67 -21.78
N ASP A 550 -23.01 -4.10 -22.98
CA ASP A 550 -22.77 -2.68 -23.17
C ASP A 550 -23.97 -1.88 -22.65
N ASN A 551 -23.77 -1.22 -21.52
CA ASN A 551 -24.84 -0.54 -20.80
C ASN A 551 -24.36 0.83 -20.27
N PRO A 552 -25.25 1.83 -20.21
CA PRO A 552 -26.60 1.86 -20.80
C PRO A 552 -26.56 2.04 -22.34
N VAL A 553 -27.72 2.06 -22.99
CA VAL A 553 -27.79 2.36 -24.44
C VAL A 553 -27.06 3.66 -24.79
N GLY A 554 -26.39 3.66 -25.94
CA GLY A 554 -25.44 4.71 -26.36
C GLY A 554 -24.00 4.46 -25.92
N THR A 555 -23.72 3.35 -25.20
CA THR A 555 -22.38 2.91 -24.77
C THR A 555 -21.92 1.71 -25.59
N GLY A 556 -20.63 1.66 -25.93
CA GLY A 556 -20.03 0.55 -26.67
C GLY A 556 -20.70 0.38 -28.02
N PHE A 557 -21.18 -0.84 -28.30
CA PHE A 557 -21.99 -1.12 -29.49
C PHE A 557 -23.49 -0.86 -29.28
N SER A 558 -23.97 -0.69 -28.05
CA SER A 558 -25.38 -0.34 -27.76
C SER A 558 -25.67 1.09 -28.20
N PHE A 559 -26.80 1.32 -28.86
CA PHE A 559 -27.11 2.61 -29.48
C PHE A 559 -28.60 2.95 -29.36
N VAL A 560 -28.91 4.19 -29.72
CA VAL A 560 -30.28 4.68 -29.86
C VAL A 560 -30.47 5.23 -31.27
N ASP A 561 -31.66 5.08 -31.84
CA ASP A 561 -31.94 5.66 -33.16
C ASP A 561 -32.06 7.19 -33.07
N ASN A 562 -32.37 7.71 -31.88
CA ASN A 562 -32.43 9.13 -31.57
C ASN A 562 -32.04 9.42 -30.11
N ASN A 563 -31.53 10.63 -29.85
CA ASN A 563 -31.02 11.01 -28.53
C ASN A 563 -32.11 11.14 -27.44
N THR A 564 -33.40 11.22 -27.80
CA THR A 564 -34.49 11.25 -26.80
C THR A 564 -34.75 9.86 -26.22
N ALA A 565 -34.33 8.80 -26.89
CA ALA A 565 -34.36 7.44 -26.39
C ALA A 565 -33.15 7.07 -25.50
N MET A 566 -32.32 8.03 -25.05
CA MET A 566 -31.29 7.74 -24.06
C MET A 566 -31.90 7.50 -22.67
N ALA A 567 -31.30 6.62 -21.88
CA ALA A 567 -31.77 6.37 -20.51
C ALA A 567 -31.49 7.58 -19.61
N GLU A 568 -32.46 7.96 -18.78
CA GLU A 568 -32.40 9.20 -17.97
C GLU A 568 -32.15 8.96 -16.48
N ASN A 569 -32.21 7.71 -16.01
CA ASN A 569 -31.95 7.34 -14.61
C ASN A 569 -31.63 5.85 -14.47
N ASN A 570 -31.11 5.45 -13.31
CA ASN A 570 -30.73 4.06 -13.03
C ASN A 570 -31.90 3.08 -13.14
N THR A 571 -33.12 3.48 -12.78
CA THR A 571 -34.32 2.63 -12.88
C THR A 571 -34.60 2.23 -14.32
N GLN A 572 -34.54 3.18 -15.26
CA GLN A 572 -34.74 2.89 -16.68
C GLN A 572 -33.63 1.98 -17.23
N ILE A 573 -32.37 2.20 -16.82
CA ILE A 573 -31.26 1.32 -17.21
C ILE A 573 -31.48 -0.10 -16.70
N ALA A 574 -31.94 -0.26 -15.45
CA ALA A 574 -32.24 -1.56 -14.87
C ALA A 574 -33.41 -2.28 -15.57
N GLN A 575 -34.41 -1.53 -16.06
CA GLN A 575 -35.50 -2.05 -16.88
C GLN A 575 -35.00 -2.51 -18.25
N ASP A 576 -34.16 -1.69 -18.91
CA ASP A 576 -33.52 -2.04 -20.19
C ASP A 576 -32.70 -3.33 -20.07
N LEU A 577 -31.92 -3.47 -18.99
CA LEU A 577 -31.13 -4.67 -18.70
C LEU A 577 -32.01 -5.90 -18.44
N LEU A 578 -33.15 -5.75 -17.75
CA LEU A 578 -34.10 -6.84 -17.54
C LEU A 578 -34.67 -7.34 -18.87
N GLU A 579 -35.02 -6.43 -19.77
CA GLU A 579 -35.52 -6.81 -21.10
C GLU A 579 -34.43 -7.47 -21.94
N CYS A 580 -33.21 -6.94 -21.89
CA CYS A 580 -32.03 -7.55 -22.53
C CYS A 580 -31.83 -9.01 -22.07
N ILE A 581 -31.95 -9.29 -20.77
CA ILE A 581 -31.79 -10.64 -20.24
C ILE A 581 -32.93 -11.58 -20.64
N LYS A 582 -34.19 -11.11 -20.70
CA LYS A 582 -35.29 -11.95 -21.21
C LYS A 582 -35.00 -12.41 -22.63
N SER A 583 -34.66 -11.48 -23.52
CA SER A 583 -34.36 -11.80 -24.92
C SER A 583 -33.09 -12.64 -25.07
N PHE A 584 -32.06 -12.43 -24.25
CA PHE A 584 -30.87 -13.29 -24.21
C PHE A 584 -31.23 -14.74 -23.84
N LEU A 585 -32.05 -14.93 -22.79
CA LEU A 585 -32.50 -16.26 -22.37
C LEU A 585 -33.44 -16.91 -23.38
N GLU A 586 -34.13 -16.16 -24.22
CA GLU A 586 -34.88 -16.70 -25.36
C GLU A 586 -33.95 -17.10 -26.52
N SER A 587 -32.90 -16.32 -26.76
CA SER A 587 -31.91 -16.58 -27.81
C SER A 587 -31.00 -17.78 -27.47
N VAL A 588 -30.70 -17.98 -26.19
CA VAL A 588 -29.88 -19.12 -25.70
C VAL A 588 -30.59 -19.85 -24.54
N PRO A 589 -31.68 -20.59 -24.81
CA PRO A 589 -32.58 -21.14 -23.77
C PRO A 589 -31.94 -22.02 -22.71
N LYS A 590 -30.81 -22.68 -23.03
CA LYS A 590 -30.09 -23.52 -22.06
C LYS A 590 -29.63 -22.74 -20.83
N PHE A 591 -29.36 -21.43 -20.95
CA PHE A 591 -29.00 -20.59 -19.80
C PHE A 591 -30.16 -20.28 -18.84
N LYS A 592 -31.43 -20.56 -19.20
CA LYS A 592 -32.57 -20.40 -18.27
C LYS A 592 -32.39 -21.20 -16.97
N ASN A 593 -31.67 -22.32 -17.05
CA ASN A 593 -31.45 -23.24 -15.94
C ASN A 593 -30.04 -23.17 -15.32
N VAL A 594 -29.18 -22.27 -15.81
CA VAL A 594 -27.81 -22.09 -15.32
C VAL A 594 -27.84 -21.09 -14.16
N PRO A 595 -27.18 -21.38 -13.01
CA PRO A 595 -26.99 -20.39 -11.96
C PRO A 595 -26.29 -19.14 -12.49
N THR A 596 -26.93 -17.98 -12.31
CA THR A 596 -26.45 -16.70 -12.85
C THR A 596 -26.15 -15.73 -11.73
N TYR A 597 -25.05 -14.98 -11.88
CA TYR A 597 -24.61 -13.97 -10.94
C TYR A 597 -24.27 -12.67 -11.66
N ILE A 598 -24.61 -11.54 -11.06
CA ILE A 598 -24.24 -10.22 -11.59
C ILE A 598 -23.00 -9.75 -10.84
N VAL A 599 -21.92 -9.49 -11.57
CA VAL A 599 -20.71 -8.91 -11.02
C VAL A 599 -20.51 -7.56 -11.67
N ALA A 600 -20.26 -6.54 -10.86
CA ALA A 600 -20.17 -5.18 -11.33
C ALA A 600 -19.10 -4.41 -10.58
N GLU A 601 -18.60 -3.35 -11.20
CA GLU A 601 -17.66 -2.43 -10.56
C GLU A 601 -18.08 -0.97 -10.71
N SER A 602 -17.55 -0.11 -9.83
CA SER A 602 -17.76 1.33 -9.88
C SER A 602 -19.25 1.67 -9.96
N TYR A 603 -19.64 2.62 -10.81
CA TYR A 603 -21.04 2.97 -11.03
C TYR A 603 -21.91 1.78 -11.49
N GLY A 604 -21.34 0.79 -12.16
CA GLY A 604 -22.01 -0.45 -12.54
C GLY A 604 -22.65 -1.15 -11.34
N GLY A 605 -22.04 -1.05 -10.15
CA GLY A 605 -22.63 -1.58 -8.92
C GLY A 605 -23.91 -0.88 -8.48
N LYS A 606 -24.09 0.42 -8.80
CA LYS A 606 -25.37 1.12 -8.54
C LYS A 606 -26.48 0.60 -9.46
N ILE A 607 -26.15 0.31 -10.71
CA ILE A 607 -27.07 -0.28 -11.68
C ILE A 607 -27.38 -1.72 -11.29
N ALA A 608 -26.36 -2.50 -10.91
CA ALA A 608 -26.47 -3.91 -10.56
C ALA A 608 -27.43 -4.18 -9.40
N VAL A 609 -27.42 -3.35 -8.35
CA VAL A 609 -28.33 -3.56 -7.20
C VAL A 609 -29.79 -3.37 -7.59
N GLU A 610 -30.09 -2.42 -8.46
CA GLU A 610 -31.46 -2.18 -8.93
C GLU A 610 -31.90 -3.23 -9.95
N PHE A 611 -31.02 -3.54 -10.90
CA PHE A 611 -31.24 -4.59 -11.89
C PHE A 611 -31.49 -5.96 -11.24
N ALA A 612 -30.69 -6.35 -10.25
CA ALA A 612 -30.86 -7.61 -9.53
C ALA A 612 -32.20 -7.70 -8.80
N LEU A 613 -32.66 -6.59 -8.21
CA LEU A 613 -33.95 -6.56 -7.52
C LEU A 613 -35.11 -6.72 -8.50
N LEU A 614 -35.05 -6.02 -9.65
CA LEU A 614 -36.07 -6.15 -10.70
C LEU A 614 -36.10 -7.56 -11.29
N TRP A 615 -34.94 -8.14 -11.60
CA TRP A 615 -34.87 -9.51 -12.11
C TRP A 615 -35.38 -10.52 -11.09
N PHE A 616 -34.94 -10.46 -9.83
CA PHE A 616 -35.41 -11.38 -8.81
C PHE A 616 -36.94 -11.39 -8.67
N ARG A 617 -37.57 -10.20 -8.71
CA ARG A 617 -39.03 -10.07 -8.67
C ARG A 617 -39.69 -10.68 -9.91
N ALA A 618 -39.18 -10.39 -11.11
CA ALA A 618 -39.69 -10.97 -12.35
C ALA A 618 -39.56 -12.51 -12.38
N GLN A 619 -38.46 -13.05 -11.86
CA GLN A 619 -38.23 -14.48 -11.72
C GLN A 619 -39.26 -15.10 -10.76
N SER A 620 -39.54 -14.42 -9.65
CA SER A 620 -40.47 -14.91 -8.60
C SER A 620 -41.93 -14.91 -9.04
N THR A 621 -42.31 -14.05 -9.98
CA THR A 621 -43.68 -13.98 -10.53
C THR A 621 -43.85 -14.79 -11.81
N THR A 622 -42.90 -15.66 -12.18
CA THR A 622 -42.86 -16.45 -13.42
C THR A 622 -42.78 -15.64 -14.73
N ASN A 623 -42.55 -14.32 -14.66
CA ASN A 623 -42.38 -13.47 -15.84
C ASN A 623 -41.09 -13.76 -16.62
N ILE A 624 -40.13 -14.44 -15.98
CA ILE A 624 -38.88 -14.90 -16.62
C ILE A 624 -38.45 -16.23 -15.98
N THR A 625 -38.25 -17.28 -16.77
CA THR A 625 -37.64 -18.53 -16.29
C THR A 625 -36.13 -18.36 -16.24
N SER A 626 -35.56 -18.27 -15.03
CA SER A 626 -34.14 -18.01 -14.81
C SER A 626 -33.69 -18.49 -13.43
N LYS A 627 -32.37 -18.47 -13.15
CA LYS A 627 -31.79 -18.78 -11.84
C LYS A 627 -30.76 -17.73 -11.40
N LEU A 628 -31.21 -16.49 -11.17
CA LEU A 628 -30.37 -15.48 -10.51
C LEU A 628 -30.11 -15.91 -9.06
N LYS A 629 -28.83 -15.97 -8.65
CA LYS A 629 -28.39 -16.48 -7.34
C LYS A 629 -27.59 -15.50 -6.49
N GLY A 630 -27.02 -14.46 -7.08
CA GLY A 630 -26.31 -13.47 -6.30
C GLY A 630 -25.75 -12.32 -7.11
N ILE A 631 -25.22 -11.35 -6.38
CA ILE A 631 -24.50 -10.20 -6.91
C ILE A 631 -23.17 -9.99 -6.18
N ALA A 632 -22.17 -9.48 -6.90
CA ALA A 632 -20.96 -8.91 -6.31
C ALA A 632 -20.72 -7.51 -6.86
N ILE A 633 -20.54 -6.53 -5.98
CA ILE A 633 -20.31 -5.12 -6.35
C ILE A 633 -18.95 -4.64 -5.85
N GLY A 634 -18.07 -4.28 -6.78
CA GLY A 634 -16.71 -3.80 -6.57
C GLY A 634 -16.63 -2.29 -6.55
N ASP A 635 -15.94 -1.71 -5.56
CA ASP A 635 -15.59 -0.29 -5.52
C ASP A 635 -16.72 0.63 -5.99
N SER A 636 -17.93 0.38 -5.46
CA SER A 636 -19.15 0.96 -6.01
C SER A 636 -19.63 2.18 -5.20
N PRO A 637 -19.94 3.33 -5.83
CA PRO A 637 -20.45 4.54 -5.16
C PRO A 637 -21.93 4.42 -4.76
N ILE A 638 -22.29 3.41 -3.97
CA ILE A 638 -23.66 3.21 -3.45
C ILE A 638 -24.18 4.46 -2.70
N SER A 639 -23.27 5.27 -2.14
CA SER A 639 -23.58 6.59 -1.60
C SER A 639 -22.44 7.59 -1.82
N PHE A 640 -22.54 8.42 -2.86
CA PHE A 640 -21.53 9.46 -3.16
C PHE A 640 -21.28 10.43 -2.01
N SER A 641 -22.31 10.79 -1.22
CA SER A 641 -22.09 11.64 -0.04
C SER A 641 -21.21 11.00 1.04
N LYS A 642 -21.10 9.65 1.07
CA LYS A 642 -20.11 8.94 1.89
C LYS A 642 -18.74 8.93 1.24
N VAL A 643 -18.68 8.73 -0.07
CA VAL A 643 -17.45 8.77 -0.88
C VAL A 643 -16.73 10.11 -0.68
N VAL A 644 -17.36 11.23 -1.05
CA VAL A 644 -16.72 12.56 -1.04
C VAL A 644 -16.30 13.03 0.35
N ARG A 645 -16.94 12.52 1.40
CA ARG A 645 -16.58 12.82 2.80
C ARG A 645 -15.44 11.95 3.33
N SER A 646 -15.17 10.82 2.68
CA SER A 646 -14.12 9.89 3.07
C SER A 646 -12.79 10.20 2.38
N ILE A 647 -12.83 10.70 1.14
CA ILE A 647 -11.64 11.06 0.35
C ILE A 647 -10.62 11.90 1.13
N PRO A 648 -10.95 13.06 1.73
CA PRO A 648 -9.94 13.90 2.37
C PRO A 648 -9.13 13.16 3.44
N ALA A 649 -9.82 12.41 4.30
CA ALA A 649 -9.18 11.68 5.38
C ALA A 649 -8.41 10.46 4.87
N TYR A 650 -8.91 9.79 3.84
CA TYR A 650 -8.16 8.74 3.14
C TYR A 650 -6.84 9.29 2.60
N LEU A 651 -6.86 10.39 1.83
CA LEU A 651 -5.64 11.00 1.27
C LEU A 651 -4.63 11.39 2.35
N LEU A 652 -5.08 11.95 3.48
CA LEU A 652 -4.20 12.32 4.57
C LEU A 652 -3.55 11.09 5.22
N ASN A 653 -4.31 10.01 5.42
CA ASN A 653 -3.83 8.80 6.09
C ASN A 653 -3.00 7.89 5.18
N MET A 654 -3.21 7.94 3.86
CA MET A 654 -2.33 7.33 2.86
C MET A 654 -1.07 8.14 2.61
N GLY A 655 -0.96 9.33 3.25
CA GLY A 655 0.16 10.22 3.06
C GLY A 655 0.21 10.77 1.64
N LEU A 656 -0.91 11.12 1.02
CA LEU A 656 -0.97 11.74 -0.32
C LEU A 656 -1.12 13.25 -0.24
N VAL A 657 -1.80 13.74 0.79
CA VAL A 657 -2.00 15.18 1.03
C VAL A 657 -1.61 15.59 2.43
N ASP A 658 -1.41 16.89 2.56
CA ASP A 658 -1.04 17.57 3.78
C ASP A 658 -2.31 18.07 4.53
N LYS A 659 -2.17 18.65 5.74
CA LYS A 659 -3.33 19.17 6.51
C LYS A 659 -4.00 20.40 5.88
N THR A 660 -3.28 21.17 5.08
CA THR A 660 -3.81 22.31 4.35
C THR A 660 -4.69 21.84 3.20
N ASP A 661 -4.19 20.92 2.40
CA ASP A 661 -4.91 20.32 1.28
C ASP A 661 -6.09 19.47 1.75
N PHE A 662 -5.94 18.72 2.84
CA PHE A 662 -7.05 18.07 3.54
C PHE A 662 -8.21 19.04 3.80
N ARG A 663 -7.92 20.24 4.34
CA ARG A 663 -8.94 21.25 4.65
C ARG A 663 -9.57 21.83 3.38
N LYS A 664 -8.79 22.05 2.32
CA LYS A 664 -9.30 22.51 1.01
C LYS A 664 -10.32 21.51 0.46
N ILE A 665 -9.94 20.24 0.36
CA ILE A 665 -10.79 19.18 -0.22
C ILE A 665 -12.03 18.94 0.67
N LYS A 666 -11.86 18.91 2.00
CA LYS A 666 -12.97 18.71 2.95
C LYS A 666 -14.10 19.72 2.77
N ARG A 667 -13.79 21.00 2.48
CA ARG A 667 -14.82 22.03 2.25
C ARG A 667 -15.74 21.70 1.06
N PHE A 668 -15.20 21.11 0.00
CA PHE A 668 -16.02 20.62 -1.12
C PHE A 668 -16.88 19.44 -0.70
N GLY A 669 -16.30 18.46 0.01
CA GLY A 669 -17.07 17.32 0.54
C GLY A 669 -18.24 17.75 1.43
N ASP A 670 -18.08 18.79 2.24
CA ASP A 670 -19.15 19.35 3.08
C ASP A 670 -20.24 20.09 2.26
N ARG A 671 -19.86 20.79 1.19
CA ARG A 671 -20.82 21.40 0.25
C ARG A 671 -21.62 20.36 -0.50
N ILE A 672 -20.96 19.39 -1.14
CA ILE A 672 -21.61 18.30 -1.88
C ILE A 672 -22.61 17.55 -0.99
N LYS A 673 -22.26 17.30 0.29
CA LYS A 673 -23.18 16.68 1.25
C LYS A 673 -24.45 17.52 1.44
N THR A 674 -24.31 18.84 1.52
CA THR A 674 -25.44 19.76 1.70
C THR A 674 -26.35 19.73 0.47
N ASP A 675 -25.78 19.83 -0.73
CA ASP A 675 -26.50 19.75 -2.00
C ASP A 675 -27.28 18.42 -2.11
N VAL A 676 -26.63 17.30 -1.76
CA VAL A 676 -27.26 15.96 -1.71
C VAL A 676 -28.45 15.91 -0.72
N ILE A 677 -28.34 16.55 0.45
CA ILE A 677 -29.43 16.60 1.44
C ILE A 677 -30.61 17.42 0.90
N ARG A 678 -30.32 18.52 0.20
CA ARG A 678 -31.32 19.38 -0.45
C ARG A 678 -31.89 18.79 -1.74
N LYS A 679 -31.33 17.69 -2.22
CA LYS A 679 -31.64 17.04 -3.50
C LYS A 679 -31.31 17.93 -4.71
N GLU A 680 -30.34 18.82 -4.55
CA GLU A 680 -29.77 19.67 -5.60
C GLU A 680 -28.72 18.86 -6.38
N TRP A 681 -29.17 17.88 -7.17
CA TRP A 681 -28.29 16.85 -7.75
C TRP A 681 -27.27 17.40 -8.76
N ALA A 682 -27.68 18.37 -9.59
CA ALA A 682 -26.80 19.01 -10.57
C ALA A 682 -25.70 19.85 -9.90
N ASP A 683 -26.04 20.56 -8.82
CA ASP A 683 -25.07 21.33 -8.04
C ASP A 683 -24.10 20.42 -7.30
N ALA A 684 -24.62 19.34 -6.69
CA ALA A 684 -23.81 18.31 -6.06
C ALA A 684 -22.80 17.71 -7.04
N TYR A 685 -23.23 17.42 -8.28
CA TYR A 685 -22.36 16.92 -9.33
C TYR A 685 -21.33 17.97 -9.74
N THR A 686 -21.72 19.23 -9.93
CA THR A 686 -20.80 20.33 -10.27
C THR A 686 -19.72 20.52 -9.19
N ASN A 687 -20.11 20.51 -7.92
CA ASN A 687 -19.16 20.59 -6.81
C ASN A 687 -18.26 19.35 -6.72
N TYR A 688 -18.78 18.17 -7.08
CA TYR A 688 -17.97 16.94 -7.20
C TYR A 688 -16.89 17.07 -8.28
N LYS A 689 -17.22 17.61 -9.46
CA LYS A 689 -16.24 17.90 -10.53
C LYS A 689 -15.14 18.85 -10.04
N ASN A 690 -15.54 19.94 -9.39
CA ASN A 690 -14.61 20.95 -8.87
C ASN A 690 -13.70 20.40 -7.76
N MET A 691 -14.22 19.49 -6.93
CA MET A 691 -13.41 18.81 -5.91
C MET A 691 -12.27 18.01 -6.55
N TRP A 692 -12.55 17.29 -7.64
CA TRP A 692 -11.53 16.49 -8.33
C TRP A 692 -10.45 17.32 -8.98
N ASN A 693 -10.77 18.49 -9.56
CA ASN A 693 -9.75 19.41 -10.09
C ASN A 693 -8.70 19.75 -9.01
N ILE A 694 -9.16 20.06 -7.79
CA ILE A 694 -8.26 20.36 -6.67
C ILE A 694 -7.47 19.12 -6.24
N ILE A 695 -8.10 17.94 -6.22
CA ILE A 695 -7.40 16.69 -5.87
C ILE A 695 -6.25 16.44 -6.84
N TYR A 696 -6.48 16.58 -8.15
CA TYR A 696 -5.42 16.43 -9.16
C TYR A 696 -4.28 17.41 -8.92
N ASP A 697 -4.60 18.68 -8.66
CA ASP A 697 -3.59 19.73 -8.40
C ASP A 697 -2.73 19.41 -7.16
N VAL A 698 -3.34 18.98 -6.06
CA VAL A 698 -2.62 18.78 -4.78
C VAL A 698 -1.93 17.43 -4.64
N THR A 699 -2.22 16.49 -5.54
CA THR A 699 -1.65 15.13 -5.49
C THR A 699 -0.55 14.91 -6.51
N ASP A 700 -0.05 15.97 -7.18
CA ASP A 700 0.89 15.82 -8.31
C ASP A 700 0.31 14.90 -9.39
N ASN A 701 -1.01 15.02 -9.57
CA ASN A 701 -1.78 14.36 -10.63
C ASN A 701 -1.59 12.83 -10.67
N ILE A 702 -1.54 12.15 -9.51
CA ILE A 702 -1.42 10.68 -9.41
C ILE A 702 -2.59 9.94 -10.10
N ASP A 703 -2.42 8.65 -10.39
CA ASP A 703 -3.53 7.82 -10.86
C ASP A 703 -4.58 7.65 -9.74
N VAL A 704 -5.81 8.07 -10.03
CA VAL A 704 -6.94 8.02 -9.10
C VAL A 704 -7.48 6.61 -8.91
N TYR A 705 -7.23 5.72 -9.86
CA TYR A 705 -7.67 4.34 -9.80
C TYR A 705 -6.68 3.48 -9.02
N ASN A 706 -5.40 3.87 -8.92
CA ASN A 706 -4.43 3.22 -8.05
C ASN A 706 -3.35 4.22 -7.61
N ILE A 707 -3.35 4.59 -6.33
CA ILE A 707 -2.47 5.65 -5.79
C ILE A 707 -0.96 5.34 -5.84
N LEU A 708 -0.57 4.12 -6.25
CA LEU A 708 0.84 3.72 -6.39
C LEU A 708 1.35 3.86 -7.84
N THR A 709 0.46 4.15 -8.79
CA THR A 709 0.80 4.26 -10.22
C THR A 709 0.97 5.73 -10.63
N PRO A 710 2.10 6.11 -11.26
CA PRO A 710 2.28 7.47 -11.77
C PRO A 710 1.43 7.70 -13.01
N GLN A 711 0.88 8.90 -13.15
CA GLN A 711 0.00 9.23 -14.27
C GLN A 711 0.77 9.55 -15.57
N ASN A 712 2.06 9.86 -15.48
CA ASN A 712 2.88 10.36 -16.58
C ASN A 712 4.20 9.58 -16.71
N THR A 713 4.19 8.44 -17.41
CA THR A 713 5.29 7.93 -18.25
C THR A 713 4.85 6.62 -18.92
N SER A 714 4.45 6.73 -20.20
CA SER A 714 4.20 5.64 -21.16
C SER A 714 2.92 4.77 -21.00
N LYS A 715 2.14 4.74 -22.09
CA LYS A 715 1.09 3.76 -22.47
C LYS A 715 -0.21 3.63 -21.66
N GLU A 716 -0.32 4.02 -20.39
CA GLU A 716 -1.44 3.56 -19.53
C GLU A 716 -2.47 4.61 -19.06
N SER A 717 -2.47 5.85 -19.56
CA SER A 717 -3.51 6.82 -19.17
C SER A 717 -4.88 6.41 -19.71
N TYR A 718 -5.82 5.97 -18.87
CA TYR A 718 -7.21 5.61 -19.25
C TYR A 718 -8.24 6.60 -18.68
N CYS A 719 -9.39 6.74 -19.37
CA CYS A 719 -10.57 7.57 -19.02
C CYS A 719 -10.34 8.59 -17.89
N ARG A 720 -9.69 9.71 -18.24
CA ARG A 720 -9.63 10.87 -17.37
C ARG A 720 -11.06 11.26 -17.01
N TYR A 721 -11.33 11.47 -15.73
CA TYR A 721 -12.41 12.37 -15.31
C TYR A 721 -12.01 13.78 -15.75
N ASN A 722 -12.16 14.09 -17.04
CA ASN A 722 -11.80 15.39 -17.58
C ASN A 722 -12.90 16.40 -17.23
N PHE A 723 -12.76 17.02 -16.06
CA PHE A 723 -13.65 18.08 -15.59
C PHE A 723 -13.21 19.48 -16.03
N SER A 724 -12.13 19.58 -16.82
CA SER A 724 -11.68 20.84 -17.39
C SER A 724 -12.46 21.17 -18.68
N HIS A 725 -13.23 22.26 -18.63
CA HIS A 725 -13.79 22.93 -19.81
C HIS A 725 -12.81 23.96 -20.39
N THR A 726 -11.54 23.60 -20.53
CA THR A 726 -10.60 24.42 -21.29
C THR A 726 -9.98 23.56 -22.37
N GLN A 727 -10.49 23.74 -23.59
CA GLN A 727 -9.72 23.47 -24.79
C GLN A 727 -8.37 24.18 -24.67
N GLN A 728 -7.32 23.55 -25.20
CA GLN A 728 -5.92 23.97 -25.19
C GLN A 728 -5.11 23.50 -23.98
N GLN A 729 -4.57 22.29 -24.08
CA GLN A 729 -3.14 22.10 -23.94
C GLN A 729 -2.65 20.92 -24.81
N GLN A 730 -1.73 21.30 -25.68
CA GLN A 730 -0.87 20.56 -26.60
C GLN A 730 -0.82 19.02 -26.51
N GLN A 731 -1.22 18.43 -27.62
CA GLN A 731 -0.57 17.32 -28.34
C GLN A 731 0.78 16.85 -27.74
N GLN A 732 0.73 15.92 -26.80
CA GLN A 732 1.83 15.01 -26.54
C GLN A 732 1.37 13.62 -26.96
N LYS A 733 1.98 13.07 -28.02
CA LYS A 733 1.72 11.73 -28.58
C LYS A 733 2.06 10.66 -27.53
N SER A 734 1.15 10.42 -26.59
CA SER A 734 1.10 9.19 -25.80
C SER A 734 -0.02 8.31 -26.39
N ILE A 735 0.27 7.04 -26.66
CA ILE A 735 -0.75 6.09 -27.08
C ILE A 735 -1.63 5.81 -25.86
N ASN A 736 -2.84 6.35 -25.86
CA ASN A 736 -3.84 6.17 -24.80
C ASN A 736 -4.53 4.79 -24.93
N VAL A 737 -4.60 3.99 -23.86
CA VAL A 737 -5.32 2.69 -23.84
C VAL A 737 -6.74 2.81 -24.38
N SER A 738 -7.45 3.90 -24.05
CA SER A 738 -8.78 4.19 -24.59
C SER A 738 -8.77 4.27 -26.11
N ASN A 739 -7.73 4.84 -26.72
CA ASN A 739 -7.61 4.90 -28.19
C ASN A 739 -7.27 3.55 -28.79
N ILE A 740 -6.46 2.72 -28.11
CA ILE A 740 -6.17 1.35 -28.55
C ILE A 740 -7.47 0.55 -28.57
N ILE A 741 -8.19 0.53 -27.45
CA ILE A 741 -9.44 -0.20 -27.30
C ILE A 741 -10.49 0.32 -28.30
N GLN A 742 -10.65 1.64 -28.44
CA GLN A 742 -11.58 2.23 -29.39
C GLN A 742 -11.30 1.76 -30.83
N LYS A 743 -10.03 1.78 -31.26
CA LYS A 743 -9.64 1.32 -32.60
C LYS A 743 -9.80 -0.18 -32.78
N LEU A 744 -9.43 -0.96 -31.77
CA LEU A 744 -9.58 -2.41 -31.77
C LEU A 744 -11.04 -2.80 -31.97
N MET A 745 -11.93 -2.17 -31.21
CA MET A 745 -13.36 -2.45 -31.23
C MET A 745 -14.01 -1.99 -32.55
N GLU A 746 -13.77 -0.74 -32.97
CA GLU A 746 -14.37 -0.19 -34.20
C GLU A 746 -13.89 -0.89 -35.47
N ASN A 747 -12.64 -1.37 -35.52
CA ASN A 747 -12.09 -1.95 -36.73
C ASN A 747 -12.11 -3.48 -36.69
N ASN A 748 -11.38 -4.08 -35.75
CA ASN A 748 -11.10 -5.51 -35.76
C ASN A 748 -12.28 -6.32 -35.24
N VAL A 749 -12.82 -5.93 -34.07
CA VAL A 749 -13.92 -6.67 -33.42
C VAL A 749 -15.21 -6.48 -34.21
N LYS A 750 -15.57 -5.24 -34.57
CA LYS A 750 -16.75 -4.95 -35.41
C LYS A 750 -16.77 -5.79 -36.68
N LYS A 751 -15.64 -5.88 -37.39
CA LYS A 751 -15.51 -6.71 -38.59
C LYS A 751 -15.64 -8.20 -38.29
N ALA A 752 -14.98 -8.69 -37.24
CA ALA A 752 -15.01 -10.11 -36.89
C ALA A 752 -16.39 -10.59 -36.43
N LEU A 753 -17.15 -9.72 -35.76
CA LEU A 753 -18.50 -10.01 -35.26
C LEU A 753 -19.61 -9.62 -36.27
N ASN A 754 -19.23 -9.08 -37.44
CA ASN A 754 -20.13 -8.58 -38.48
C ASN A 754 -21.17 -7.57 -37.97
N LEU A 755 -20.72 -6.57 -37.21
CA LEU A 755 -21.58 -5.54 -36.62
C LEU A 755 -21.64 -4.29 -37.50
N SER A 756 -22.82 -3.68 -37.60
CA SER A 756 -23.03 -2.46 -38.39
C SER A 756 -22.97 -1.17 -37.56
N SER A 757 -23.24 -1.21 -36.25
CA SER A 757 -23.27 -0.01 -35.41
C SER A 757 -21.87 0.57 -35.19
N THR A 758 -21.81 1.90 -35.01
CA THR A 758 -20.56 2.58 -34.60
C THR A 758 -20.29 2.30 -33.13
N TYR A 759 -19.05 1.96 -32.84
CA TYR A 759 -18.56 1.70 -31.50
C TYR A 759 -18.18 3.01 -30.79
N ASN A 760 -18.60 3.17 -29.54
CA ASN A 760 -18.17 4.28 -28.68
C ASN A 760 -17.75 3.75 -27.31
N LEU A 761 -16.45 3.75 -27.01
CA LEU A 761 -15.92 3.26 -25.73
C LEU A 761 -16.59 3.93 -24.52
N MET A 762 -16.79 5.25 -24.59
CA MET A 762 -17.44 6.03 -23.56
C MET A 762 -18.42 7.05 -24.17
N SER A 763 -19.61 7.15 -23.59
CA SER A 763 -20.68 8.03 -24.08
C SER A 763 -20.84 9.30 -23.25
N SER A 764 -20.42 10.45 -23.78
CA SER A 764 -20.61 11.75 -23.11
C SER A 764 -22.09 12.11 -22.92
N LEU A 765 -22.95 11.67 -23.85
CA LEU A 765 -24.40 11.92 -23.76
C LEU A 765 -25.04 11.15 -22.60
N VAL A 766 -24.59 9.92 -22.31
CA VAL A 766 -25.01 9.17 -21.11
C VAL A 766 -24.66 9.95 -19.84
N VAL A 767 -23.46 10.54 -19.77
CA VAL A 767 -23.04 11.37 -18.63
C VAL A 767 -23.99 12.56 -18.42
N VAL A 768 -24.34 13.25 -19.51
CA VAL A 768 -25.26 14.40 -19.47
C VAL A 768 -26.63 13.96 -18.98
N LYS A 769 -27.20 12.90 -19.56
CA LYS A 769 -28.55 12.41 -19.21
C LYS A 769 -28.66 11.94 -17.76
N LEU A 770 -27.61 11.34 -17.21
CA LEU A 770 -27.60 10.83 -15.84
C LEU A 770 -27.09 11.83 -14.79
N THR A 771 -26.80 13.07 -15.17
CA THR A 771 -26.29 14.09 -14.22
C THR A 771 -27.19 14.27 -13.00
N ASN A 772 -28.51 14.24 -13.18
CA ASN A 772 -29.49 14.37 -12.11
C ASN A 772 -29.68 13.10 -11.26
N ASP A 773 -29.12 11.96 -11.69
CA ASP A 773 -29.24 10.68 -10.98
C ASP A 773 -27.91 10.23 -10.35
N PHE A 774 -26.79 10.71 -10.89
CA PHE A 774 -25.43 10.33 -10.51
C PHE A 774 -25.20 10.40 -9.00
N MET A 775 -25.60 11.50 -8.36
CA MET A 775 -25.36 11.74 -6.93
C MET A 775 -26.38 11.07 -5.99
N LYS A 776 -27.47 10.49 -6.51
CA LYS A 776 -28.49 9.85 -5.68
C LYS A 776 -27.97 8.57 -5.03
N PRO A 777 -28.21 8.33 -3.73
CA PRO A 777 -27.76 7.13 -3.06
C PRO A 777 -28.73 5.95 -3.27
N VAL A 778 -28.19 4.74 -3.45
CA VAL A 778 -28.98 3.50 -3.72
C VAL A 778 -28.89 2.45 -2.61
N HIS A 779 -28.34 2.80 -1.44
CA HIS A 779 -28.23 1.87 -0.29
C HIS A 779 -29.58 1.27 0.14
N HIS A 780 -30.69 2.01 0.00
CA HIS A 780 -32.03 1.52 0.30
C HIS A 780 -32.47 0.36 -0.61
N ILE A 781 -31.91 0.25 -1.82
CA ILE A 781 -32.13 -0.89 -2.72
C ILE A 781 -31.36 -2.12 -2.22
N VAL A 782 -30.14 -1.92 -1.70
CA VAL A 782 -29.38 -2.98 -1.03
C VAL A 782 -30.14 -3.50 0.20
N GLU A 783 -30.77 -2.62 0.97
CA GLU A 783 -31.66 -3.01 2.09
C GLU A 783 -32.81 -3.88 1.59
N LYS A 784 -33.47 -3.52 0.48
CA LYS A 784 -34.52 -4.35 -0.14
C LYS A 784 -33.99 -5.70 -0.60
N LEU A 785 -32.83 -5.77 -1.24
CA LEU A 785 -32.20 -7.04 -1.62
C LEU A 785 -31.96 -7.94 -0.38
N LEU A 786 -31.49 -7.35 0.72
CA LEU A 786 -31.27 -8.06 1.98
C LEU A 786 -32.58 -8.53 2.64
N MET A 787 -33.70 -7.82 2.46
CA MET A 787 -34.97 -8.15 3.10
C MET A 787 -35.87 -9.05 2.25
N GLU A 788 -35.88 -8.85 0.93
CA GLU A 788 -36.90 -9.40 0.02
C GLU A 788 -36.41 -10.62 -0.79
N THR A 789 -35.10 -10.91 -0.81
CA THR A 789 -34.52 -11.94 -1.69
C THR A 789 -33.75 -13.01 -0.92
N ASP A 790 -33.39 -14.11 -1.58
CA ASP A 790 -32.43 -15.10 -1.09
C ASP A 790 -31.03 -14.95 -1.74
N LEU A 791 -30.84 -13.89 -2.55
CA LEU A 791 -29.61 -13.64 -3.30
C LEU A 791 -28.42 -13.41 -2.36
N LYS A 792 -27.27 -13.99 -2.72
CA LYS A 792 -25.98 -13.58 -2.13
C LYS A 792 -25.65 -12.14 -2.52
N ILE A 793 -25.16 -11.36 -1.58
CA ILE A 793 -24.80 -9.95 -1.78
C ILE A 793 -23.36 -9.77 -1.30
N PHE A 794 -22.43 -9.77 -2.24
CA PHE A 794 -21.02 -9.57 -1.98
C PHE A 794 -20.64 -8.13 -2.33
N VAL A 795 -19.80 -7.53 -1.49
CA VAL A 795 -19.21 -6.22 -1.72
C VAL A 795 -17.71 -6.40 -1.64
N TYR A 796 -16.96 -5.89 -2.63
CA TYR A 796 -15.50 -5.89 -2.56
C TYR A 796 -14.95 -4.49 -2.83
N THR A 797 -13.79 -4.16 -2.26
CA THR A 797 -13.19 -2.83 -2.44
C THR A 797 -11.68 -2.88 -2.35
N GLY A 798 -10.99 -2.20 -3.26
CA GLY A 798 -9.54 -2.10 -3.33
C GLY A 798 -8.97 -1.08 -2.34
N GLN A 799 -7.92 -1.47 -1.61
CA GLN A 799 -7.25 -0.62 -0.63
C GLN A 799 -6.69 0.69 -1.20
N LEU A 800 -6.22 0.64 -2.45
CA LEU A 800 -5.50 1.72 -3.13
C LEU A 800 -6.41 2.58 -4.02
N ASP A 801 -7.72 2.31 -4.01
CA ASP A 801 -8.69 3.10 -4.77
C ASP A 801 -8.92 4.49 -4.14
N MET A 802 -8.58 5.55 -4.88
CA MET A 802 -8.87 6.92 -4.46
C MET A 802 -10.29 7.38 -4.84
N VAL A 803 -10.87 6.81 -5.90
CA VAL A 803 -12.22 7.15 -6.36
C VAL A 803 -13.24 6.70 -5.35
N ILE A 804 -13.17 5.44 -4.90
CA ILE A 804 -14.08 4.83 -3.91
C ILE A 804 -13.27 4.24 -2.75
N PRO A 805 -12.73 5.08 -1.85
CA PRO A 805 -11.90 4.58 -0.76
C PRO A 805 -12.65 3.55 0.10
N PRO A 806 -11.99 2.51 0.64
CA PRO A 806 -12.62 1.47 1.45
C PRO A 806 -13.45 2.03 2.62
N SER A 807 -12.98 3.13 3.20
CA SER A 807 -13.65 3.85 4.28
C SER A 807 -15.06 4.35 3.90
N SER A 808 -15.30 4.66 2.62
CA SER A 808 -16.61 5.04 2.09
C SER A 808 -17.55 3.84 1.99
N THR A 809 -17.04 2.69 1.54
CA THR A 809 -17.75 1.41 1.49
C THR A 809 -18.22 0.99 2.88
N LEU A 810 -17.32 1.04 3.85
CA LEU A 810 -17.63 0.81 5.26
C LEU A 810 -18.69 1.77 5.80
N ALA A 811 -18.64 3.04 5.39
CA ALA A 811 -19.53 4.07 5.92
C ALA A 811 -20.99 3.89 5.49
N TRP A 812 -21.27 3.43 4.27
CA TRP A 812 -22.65 3.16 3.83
C TRP A 812 -23.13 1.81 4.34
N MET A 813 -22.29 0.76 4.30
CA MET A 813 -22.67 -0.58 4.79
C MET A 813 -23.06 -0.58 6.26
N ARG A 814 -22.33 0.18 7.09
CA ARG A 814 -22.66 0.33 8.52
C ARG A 814 -24.05 0.92 8.74
N LYS A 815 -24.56 1.71 7.81
CA LYS A 815 -25.85 2.41 7.93
C LYS A 815 -27.03 1.63 7.36
N LEU A 816 -26.80 0.48 6.74
CA LEU A 816 -27.87 -0.40 6.26
C LEU A 816 -28.82 -0.76 7.39
N LYS A 817 -30.11 -0.70 7.07
CA LYS A 817 -31.24 -1.11 7.91
C LYS A 817 -31.84 -2.41 7.35
N TRP A 818 -31.67 -3.49 8.08
CA TRP A 818 -32.23 -4.81 7.76
C TRP A 818 -32.25 -5.67 9.02
N LYS A 819 -32.98 -6.79 9.00
CA LYS A 819 -33.22 -7.64 10.19
C LYS A 819 -31.95 -8.05 10.94
N ASN A 820 -30.85 -8.30 10.22
CA ASN A 820 -29.57 -8.77 10.78
C ASN A 820 -28.49 -7.67 10.82
N ALA A 821 -28.88 -6.39 10.76
CA ALA A 821 -27.93 -5.28 10.74
C ALA A 821 -27.02 -5.23 11.98
N LEU A 822 -27.55 -5.57 13.17
CA LEU A 822 -26.74 -5.60 14.39
C LEU A 822 -25.73 -6.74 14.35
N SER A 823 -26.16 -7.95 14.03
CA SER A 823 -25.31 -9.13 13.91
C SER A 823 -24.21 -8.95 12.86
N TRP A 824 -24.54 -8.35 11.71
CA TRP A 824 -23.55 -7.94 10.73
C TRP A 824 -22.54 -6.95 11.31
N ARG A 825 -22.99 -5.89 12.00
CA ARG A 825 -22.07 -4.89 12.57
C ARG A 825 -21.11 -5.51 13.58
N THR A 826 -21.59 -6.41 14.43
CA THR A 826 -20.78 -7.07 15.47
C THR A 826 -20.00 -8.29 14.99
N ALA A 827 -20.27 -8.81 13.77
CA ALA A 827 -19.55 -9.95 13.22
C ALA A 827 -18.04 -9.68 13.14
N PRO A 828 -17.20 -10.66 13.48
CA PRO A 828 -15.75 -10.55 13.37
C PRO A 828 -15.30 -10.42 11.92
N ARG A 829 -14.06 -9.94 11.73
CA ARG A 829 -13.36 -9.96 10.45
C ARG A 829 -12.31 -11.05 10.46
N PHE A 830 -12.06 -11.64 9.31
CA PHE A 830 -11.04 -12.66 9.10
C PHE A 830 -10.09 -12.24 7.99
N THR A 831 -8.86 -12.74 8.02
CA THR A 831 -7.87 -12.50 6.96
C THR A 831 -8.18 -13.40 5.77
N LEU A 832 -8.18 -12.83 4.56
CA LEU A 832 -8.24 -13.57 3.30
C LEU A 832 -6.80 -13.93 2.92
N ILE A 833 -6.42 -15.19 3.11
CA ILE A 833 -5.07 -15.69 2.81
C ILE A 833 -5.16 -16.61 1.59
N ILE A 834 -4.40 -16.30 0.54
CA ILE A 834 -4.30 -17.11 -0.68
C ILE A 834 -2.82 -17.33 -0.94
N ASN A 835 -2.39 -18.58 -1.15
CA ASN A 835 -0.99 -18.92 -1.40
C ASN A 835 -0.02 -18.34 -0.35
N ASN A 836 -0.43 -18.36 0.92
CA ASN A 836 0.32 -17.79 2.06
C ASN A 836 0.53 -16.27 2.00
N VAL A 837 -0.21 -15.55 1.15
CA VAL A 837 -0.22 -14.10 1.06
C VAL A 837 -1.53 -13.57 1.64
N ILE A 838 -1.48 -12.53 2.46
CA ILE A 838 -2.68 -11.80 2.88
C ILE A 838 -3.17 -11.00 1.67
N GLU A 839 -4.25 -11.46 1.03
CA GLU A 839 -4.91 -10.79 -0.09
C GLU A 839 -5.99 -9.80 0.37
N GLY A 840 -6.39 -9.86 1.63
CA GLY A 840 -7.34 -8.91 2.18
C GLY A 840 -7.97 -9.35 3.49
N PHE A 841 -9.17 -8.83 3.74
CA PHE A 841 -10.01 -9.19 4.88
C PHE A 841 -11.44 -9.47 4.43
N VAL A 842 -12.06 -10.48 5.02
CA VAL A 842 -13.47 -10.80 4.81
C VAL A 842 -14.25 -10.55 6.09
N LYS A 843 -15.44 -9.98 5.94
CA LYS A 843 -16.47 -9.93 6.97
C LYS A 843 -17.72 -10.58 6.37
N GLU A 844 -18.36 -11.48 7.10
CA GLU A 844 -19.55 -12.18 6.62
C GLU A 844 -20.62 -12.28 7.72
N PHE A 845 -21.88 -12.18 7.30
CA PHE A 845 -23.03 -12.60 8.10
C PHE A 845 -24.16 -13.02 7.15
N GLU A 846 -24.54 -14.29 7.21
CA GLU A 846 -25.48 -14.92 6.26
C GLU A 846 -25.09 -14.61 4.80
N LYS A 847 -26.02 -14.02 4.03
CA LYS A 847 -25.88 -13.72 2.60
C LYS A 847 -25.12 -12.42 2.29
N LEU A 848 -24.71 -11.64 3.30
CA LEU A 848 -23.94 -10.41 3.11
C LEU A 848 -22.46 -10.64 3.42
N LYS A 849 -21.59 -10.41 2.43
CA LYS A 849 -20.13 -10.45 2.62
C LYS A 849 -19.47 -9.16 2.15
N LEU A 850 -18.44 -8.73 2.87
CA LEU A 850 -17.56 -7.63 2.51
C LEU A 850 -16.12 -8.14 2.42
N PHE A 851 -15.47 -7.87 1.29
CA PHE A 851 -14.06 -8.12 1.04
C PHE A 851 -13.32 -6.79 0.91
N LEU A 852 -12.26 -6.63 1.70
CA LEU A 852 -11.34 -5.49 1.65
C LEU A 852 -10.02 -5.99 1.08
N ILE A 853 -9.67 -5.62 -0.14
CA ILE A 853 -8.58 -6.24 -0.90
C ILE A 853 -7.34 -5.36 -0.84
N VAL A 854 -6.26 -5.88 -0.27
CA VAL A 854 -4.98 -5.18 -0.21
C VAL A 854 -4.25 -5.28 -1.53
N ARG A 855 -3.32 -4.34 -1.79
CA ARG A 855 -2.56 -4.24 -3.05
C ARG A 855 -3.41 -4.07 -4.32
N ALA A 856 -4.68 -3.67 -4.18
CA ALA A 856 -5.57 -3.42 -5.32
C ALA A 856 -6.10 -1.99 -5.31
N GLY A 857 -6.14 -1.36 -6.49
CA GLY A 857 -6.87 -0.13 -6.75
C GLY A 857 -8.33 -0.40 -7.13
N HIS A 858 -8.92 0.51 -7.91
CA HIS A 858 -10.32 0.47 -8.38
C HIS A 858 -10.62 -0.76 -9.25
N LEU A 859 -9.65 -1.19 -10.06
CA LEU A 859 -9.76 -2.34 -10.96
C LEU A 859 -9.21 -3.59 -10.28
N VAL A 860 -9.91 -4.07 -9.24
CA VAL A 860 -9.42 -5.15 -8.38
C VAL A 860 -9.19 -6.45 -9.17
N SER A 861 -9.98 -6.71 -10.20
CA SER A 861 -9.83 -7.84 -11.13
C SER A 861 -8.45 -7.90 -11.79
N ARG A 862 -7.87 -6.73 -12.09
CA ARG A 862 -6.58 -6.55 -12.73
C ARG A 862 -5.45 -6.49 -11.72
N ASP A 863 -5.64 -5.70 -10.66
CA ASP A 863 -4.59 -5.43 -9.68
C ASP A 863 -4.39 -6.61 -8.72
N ASN A 864 -5.45 -7.37 -8.42
CA ASN A 864 -5.40 -8.56 -7.56
C ASN A 864 -6.32 -9.70 -8.07
N PRO A 865 -5.92 -10.40 -9.14
CA PRO A 865 -6.71 -11.47 -9.75
C PRO A 865 -6.89 -12.69 -8.83
N TYR A 866 -5.97 -12.93 -7.88
CA TYR A 866 -6.06 -14.03 -6.92
C TYR A 866 -7.22 -13.82 -5.95
N ALA A 867 -7.33 -12.62 -5.37
CA ALA A 867 -8.45 -12.26 -4.50
C ALA A 867 -9.78 -12.41 -5.22
N LEU A 868 -9.90 -11.86 -6.44
CA LEU A 868 -11.14 -11.93 -7.19
C LEU A 868 -11.52 -13.36 -7.56
N LYS A 869 -10.54 -14.20 -7.96
CA LYS A 869 -10.81 -15.61 -8.21
C LYS A 869 -11.42 -16.30 -6.99
N ALA A 870 -10.92 -16.02 -5.79
CA ALA A 870 -11.48 -16.56 -4.55
C ALA A 870 -12.89 -16.01 -4.24
N ILE A 871 -13.12 -14.71 -4.44
CA ILE A 871 -14.43 -14.08 -4.22
C ILE A 871 -15.48 -14.66 -5.16
N ILE A 872 -15.19 -14.80 -6.45
CA ILE A 872 -16.13 -15.35 -7.43
C ILE A 872 -16.39 -16.84 -7.16
N LYS A 873 -15.36 -17.59 -6.73
CA LYS A 873 -15.55 -18.97 -6.29
C LYS A 873 -16.50 -19.07 -5.09
N ASP A 874 -16.32 -18.23 -4.07
CA ASP A 874 -17.21 -18.19 -2.89
C ASP A 874 -18.64 -17.75 -3.27
N LEU A 875 -18.77 -16.78 -4.17
CA LEU A 875 -20.07 -16.32 -4.67
C LEU A 875 -20.83 -17.48 -5.35
N THR A 876 -20.13 -18.27 -6.16
CA THR A 876 -20.71 -19.31 -7.01
C THR A 876 -20.83 -20.71 -6.37
N THR A 877 -20.21 -20.92 -5.21
CA THR A 877 -20.35 -22.18 -4.44
C THR A 877 -21.61 -22.12 -3.58
N ASP A 878 -22.47 -23.12 -3.52
CA ASP A 878 -23.64 -23.08 -2.62
C ASP A 878 -23.22 -22.89 -1.14
N LEU A 879 -24.05 -22.21 -0.34
CA LEU A 879 -23.82 -22.12 1.10
C LEU A 879 -23.87 -23.55 1.68
N PRO A 880 -22.97 -23.91 2.62
CA PRO A 880 -23.11 -25.17 3.35
C PRO A 880 -24.54 -25.28 3.89
N LYS A 881 -25.24 -26.36 3.57
CA LYS A 881 -26.50 -26.70 4.23
C LYS A 881 -26.13 -27.26 5.60
N ASP A 882 -26.19 -26.39 6.60
CA ASP A 882 -26.06 -26.60 8.06
C ASP A 882 -24.79 -27.30 8.57
#